data_AF-A0A552VCI7-F1
#
_entry.id   AF-A0A552VCI7-F1
#
_cell.length_a   1.000
_cell.length_b   1.000
_cell.length_c   1.000
_cell.angle_alpha   90.00
_cell.angle_beta   90.00
_cell.angle_gamma   90.00
#
_symmetry.space_group_name_H-M   'P 1'
#
loop_
_entity.id
_entity.type
_entity.pdbx_description
1 polymer ?
#
loop_
_entity_poly.entity_id
_entity_poly.type
_entity_poly.pdbx_seq_one_letter_code
_entity_poly.pdbx_strand_id
1 'polypeptide(L)'
;MVLGNMKKVSGRFGEKTVCVNDTNEDLQALLDKSIKNIKIDFNKIKEISKTRNNNELDDLLQSEYKNFSYHIIDGKLMYKDDKNIEIAKLTKKDEPKVKALIAIRESVRDILDSQLSGISDEELNQKQDVLNKEYDAFIEKFGYLKDYSGKFKEDASYPLIISLEKVVDKKDEQGNIVYDENGEKVTEAQKSDIFSKRTLSTPKPIEHTESSMEALTLSLFEKGKIDFDYMENLTGKDSDILKKELKGEIFYCLQSEEYQTKDEYLSGDVRKKLYYLKNKLEEIQFQKNIDIKRDYVKNINPKISIDMQEILMKFGTDKLNKKDRELIQSYVNNNANIYAEEFYKKYAVEFLTGEKKYISDRFNSSNVDYLSYTLRAEDDLKTYVVSKFAEYLKLYNDNQNTEFNFSMTKDDYEKFKQKYKAFVSDKQSITELEEIIKYNILQLNKVLPKDIEATDISVKLGTTWIPTKYYDEFMHETFNTSRYKDIKVVYSPYTATYKIENKSKDKFNDTANLKFATKRVNVYELMEATLNARDIKVNDTITENGKKSSILNHQETTLAMEKQEYLNTVFKDWIFKDKTRRDELTKIYNENFNSVVNRVYDGKNMKFPNMNTQVKLKSHQKDAIMHAVFGGNTLFAHCVGAGKTFEMIATAMESKRLGLCNKSLFVVPNHITQQTANEFLTLYPNSNILIAEEKDFKKENRKIFTSKIATGNYDAIIIGQTQFEKIPMSEEYQKAYIENQIEEITDVIEELRETENSNSFSVKQLEGMKKKLEANYEKMLNAKEKDDVLTFEQLAIDKLFVDEAHDYKNLEFVTKMGNIAGINPQGSQRASDLFMKCNIWIA
;
A
#
# COMPACT_ATOMS: atom_id res chain seq x y z
N MET A 1 21.74 1.42 -8.77
CA MET A 1 21.86 2.81 -8.29
C MET A 1 20.45 3.27 -7.95
N VAL A 2 20.15 3.59 -6.70
CA VAL A 2 18.80 3.99 -6.26
C VAL A 2 18.73 5.51 -6.29
N LEU A 3 17.77 6.07 -7.05
CA LEU A 3 17.59 7.52 -7.25
C LEU A 3 16.58 8.09 -6.25
N GLY A 4 16.94 8.11 -4.97
CA GLY A 4 16.10 8.60 -3.89
C GLY A 4 16.26 7.79 -2.61
N ASN A 5 15.38 8.04 -1.64
CA ASN A 5 15.35 7.35 -0.37
C ASN A 5 14.15 6.39 -0.30
N MET A 6 14.41 5.15 0.08
CA MET A 6 13.36 4.17 0.32
C MET A 6 12.55 4.58 1.55
N LYS A 7 11.27 4.89 1.37
CA LYS A 7 10.32 5.19 2.44
C LYS A 7 9.12 4.26 2.35
N LYS A 8 8.57 3.88 3.50
CA LYS A 8 7.24 3.28 3.53
C LYS A 8 6.22 4.38 3.42
N VAL A 9 5.44 4.35 2.35
CA VAL A 9 4.30 5.26 2.14
C VAL A 9 3.02 4.45 2.11
N SER A 10 1.93 5.04 2.57
CA SER A 10 0.60 4.47 2.32
C SER A 10 0.33 4.59 0.82
N GLY A 11 0.17 3.46 0.14
CA GLY A 11 -0.26 3.43 -1.26
C GLY A 11 -1.62 2.74 -1.39
N ARG A 12 -2.10 2.64 -2.63
CA ARG A 12 -3.37 2.01 -3.03
C ARG A 12 -3.71 0.65 -2.37
N PHE A 13 -2.71 -0.11 -1.92
CA PHE A 13 -2.87 -1.46 -1.35
C PHE A 13 -2.30 -1.61 0.07
N GLY A 14 -2.13 -0.50 0.81
CA GLY A 14 -1.48 -0.46 2.11
C GLY A 14 -0.05 0.07 2.03
N GLU A 15 0.74 -0.13 3.09
CA GLU A 15 2.13 0.36 3.14
C GLU A 15 2.96 -0.29 2.04
N LYS A 16 3.48 0.54 1.14
CA LYS A 16 4.46 0.14 0.12
C LYS A 16 5.78 0.83 0.39
N THR A 17 6.87 0.10 0.22
CA THR A 17 8.20 0.70 0.19
C THR A 17 8.41 1.31 -1.18
N VAL A 18 8.49 2.64 -1.27
CA VAL A 18 8.73 3.37 -2.50
C VAL A 18 10.04 4.16 -2.40
N CYS A 19 10.71 4.36 -3.52
CA CYS A 19 11.86 5.25 -3.60
C CYS A 19 11.35 6.68 -3.81
N VAL A 20 11.36 7.50 -2.75
CA VAL A 20 10.95 8.91 -2.82
C VAL A 20 12.17 9.75 -3.14
N ASN A 21 12.05 10.59 -4.17
CA ASN A 21 13.05 11.60 -4.45
C ASN A 21 12.98 12.69 -3.38
N ASP A 22 14.02 12.82 -2.56
CA ASP A 22 14.10 13.85 -1.51
C ASP A 22 14.67 15.18 -2.03
N THR A 23 14.96 15.26 -3.33
CA THR A 23 15.40 16.48 -4.00
C THR A 23 14.28 17.06 -4.86
N ASN A 24 14.11 18.38 -4.87
CA ASN A 24 13.25 19.08 -5.84
C ASN A 24 13.82 19.01 -7.29
N GLU A 25 14.77 18.12 -7.56
CA GLU A 25 15.35 17.91 -8.89
C GLU A 25 14.49 16.92 -9.67
N ASP A 26 14.26 17.23 -10.96
CA ASP A 26 13.51 16.37 -11.87
C ASP A 26 14.22 15.00 -12.08
N LEU A 27 13.43 13.94 -12.26
CA LEU A 27 13.91 12.57 -12.43
C LEU A 27 14.84 12.44 -13.63
N GLN A 28 14.54 13.16 -14.72
CA GLN A 28 15.37 13.15 -15.93
C GLN A 28 16.78 13.69 -15.64
N ALA A 29 16.88 14.77 -14.86
CA ALA A 29 18.17 15.35 -14.46
C ALA A 29 18.98 14.43 -13.53
N LEU A 30 18.31 13.75 -12.61
CA LEU A 30 18.95 12.77 -11.71
C LEU A 30 19.48 11.55 -12.47
N LEU A 31 18.72 11.07 -13.46
CA LEU A 31 19.12 9.95 -14.31
C LEU A 31 20.37 10.31 -15.13
N ASP A 32 20.38 11.47 -15.77
CA ASP A 32 21.52 11.97 -16.56
C ASP A 32 22.79 12.12 -15.72
N LYS A 33 22.65 12.61 -14.48
CA LYS A 33 23.76 12.74 -13.52
C LYS A 33 24.27 11.37 -13.07
N SER A 34 23.39 10.40 -12.94
CA SER A 34 23.70 9.04 -12.50
C SER A 34 24.39 8.23 -13.58
N ILE A 35 23.93 8.34 -14.82
CA ILE A 35 24.57 7.73 -16.00
C ILE A 35 26.03 8.18 -16.11
N LYS A 36 26.32 9.47 -15.86
CA LYS A 36 27.69 10.02 -15.85
C LYS A 36 28.60 9.40 -14.78
N ASN A 37 28.04 8.83 -13.73
CA ASN A 37 28.78 8.22 -12.62
C ASN A 37 28.97 6.70 -12.78
N ILE A 38 28.39 6.09 -13.82
CA ILE A 38 28.60 4.68 -14.12
C ILE A 38 30.04 4.51 -14.65
N LYS A 39 30.93 4.00 -13.79
CA LYS A 39 32.28 3.62 -14.18
C LYS A 39 32.26 2.23 -14.80
N ILE A 40 32.18 2.19 -16.13
CA ILE A 40 32.31 0.95 -16.89
C ILE A 40 33.81 0.64 -17.09
N ASP A 41 34.26 -0.52 -16.62
CA ASP A 41 35.60 -1.02 -16.95
C ASP A 41 35.59 -1.64 -18.36
N PHE A 42 35.84 -0.80 -19.35
CA PHE A 42 35.88 -1.21 -20.76
C PHE A 42 36.93 -2.29 -21.07
N ASN A 43 37.94 -2.46 -20.21
CA ASN A 43 38.95 -3.50 -20.42
C ASN A 43 38.41 -4.89 -20.04
N LYS A 44 37.60 -4.99 -18.98
CA LYS A 44 36.89 -6.22 -18.60
C LYS A 44 35.88 -6.66 -19.67
N ILE A 45 35.16 -5.71 -20.27
CA ILE A 45 34.23 -5.98 -21.38
C ILE A 45 34.99 -6.43 -22.64
N LYS A 46 36.16 -5.84 -22.91
CA LYS A 46 37.01 -6.23 -24.05
C LYS A 46 37.69 -7.59 -23.88
N GLU A 47 37.98 -8.03 -22.66
CA GLU A 47 38.47 -9.40 -22.40
C GLU A 47 37.35 -10.43 -22.57
N ILE A 48 36.11 -10.12 -22.15
CA ILE A 48 34.93 -10.95 -22.39
C ILE A 48 34.57 -11.01 -23.88
N SER A 49 34.77 -9.93 -24.64
CA SER A 49 34.47 -9.90 -26.08
C SER A 49 35.55 -10.57 -26.95
N LYS A 50 36.79 -10.72 -26.45
CA LYS A 50 37.89 -11.37 -27.20
C LYS A 50 37.87 -12.90 -27.15
N THR A 51 37.07 -13.50 -26.28
CA THR A 51 36.88 -14.96 -26.19
C THR A 51 35.71 -15.47 -27.04
N ARG A 52 35.05 -14.60 -27.81
CA ARG A 52 33.88 -14.95 -28.61
C ARG A 52 34.27 -15.18 -30.08
N ASN A 53 34.14 -16.45 -30.49
CA ASN A 53 34.51 -16.96 -31.81
C ASN A 53 33.64 -16.36 -32.94
N ASN A 54 34.20 -16.33 -34.16
CA ASN A 54 33.51 -15.94 -35.40
C ASN A 54 32.22 -16.74 -35.74
N ASN A 55 31.91 -17.81 -35.01
CA ASN A 55 30.65 -18.55 -35.15
C ASN A 55 29.44 -17.79 -34.56
N GLU A 56 29.65 -16.83 -33.65
CA GLU A 56 28.55 -16.06 -33.05
C GLU A 56 27.86 -15.12 -34.05
N LEU A 57 28.53 -14.67 -35.11
CA LEU A 57 27.91 -13.78 -36.10
C LEU A 57 26.88 -14.54 -36.97
N ASP A 58 27.20 -15.80 -37.33
CA ASP A 58 26.26 -16.72 -37.98
C ASP A 58 25.15 -17.14 -37.01
N ASP A 59 25.45 -17.37 -35.72
CA ASP A 59 24.42 -17.65 -34.70
C ASP A 59 23.51 -16.43 -34.41
N LEU A 60 24.04 -15.19 -34.49
CA LEU A 60 23.26 -13.94 -34.36
C LEU A 60 22.37 -13.69 -35.59
N LEU A 61 22.88 -13.94 -36.80
CA LEU A 61 22.08 -13.91 -38.02
C LEU A 61 21.03 -15.03 -38.03
N GLN A 62 21.34 -16.17 -37.44
CA GLN A 62 20.36 -17.22 -37.19
C GLN A 62 19.36 -16.83 -36.11
N SER A 63 19.70 -16.07 -35.07
CA SER A 63 18.73 -15.69 -34.02
C SER A 63 17.76 -14.56 -34.43
N GLU A 64 18.13 -13.72 -35.41
CA GLU A 64 17.31 -12.60 -35.86
C GLU A 64 15.98 -13.04 -36.50
N TYR A 65 15.99 -14.16 -37.24
CA TYR A 65 14.82 -14.67 -37.94
C TYR A 65 14.14 -15.77 -37.14
N LYS A 66 12.81 -15.78 -37.06
CA LYS A 66 12.10 -16.83 -36.31
C LYS A 66 12.19 -18.21 -36.95
N ASN A 67 12.34 -19.26 -36.14
CA ASN A 67 12.29 -20.66 -36.59
C ASN A 67 10.94 -21.02 -37.22
N PHE A 68 10.96 -21.96 -38.16
CA PHE A 68 9.78 -22.45 -38.90
C PHE A 68 8.97 -21.34 -39.56
N SER A 69 9.63 -20.36 -40.18
CA SER A 69 8.92 -19.24 -40.80
C SER A 69 9.59 -18.73 -42.07
N TYR A 70 8.78 -18.14 -42.93
CA TYR A 70 9.22 -17.54 -44.19
C TYR A 70 9.68 -16.09 -43.98
N HIS A 71 10.74 -15.69 -44.67
CA HIS A 71 11.34 -14.35 -44.58
C HIS A 71 11.79 -13.84 -45.95
N ILE A 72 11.84 -12.52 -46.12
CA ILE A 72 12.44 -11.90 -47.30
C ILE A 72 13.80 -11.36 -46.89
N ILE A 73 14.87 -12.00 -47.36
CA ILE A 73 16.27 -11.65 -47.05
C ILE A 73 16.95 -11.29 -48.37
N ASP A 74 17.50 -10.07 -48.47
CA ASP A 74 18.09 -9.53 -49.70
C ASP A 74 17.19 -9.67 -50.94
N GLY A 75 15.87 -9.47 -50.75
CA GLY A 75 14.86 -9.58 -51.80
C GLY A 75 14.52 -11.02 -52.24
N LYS A 76 15.14 -12.04 -51.63
CA LYS A 76 14.84 -13.45 -51.88
C LYS A 76 13.96 -14.03 -50.78
N LEU A 77 13.05 -14.91 -51.18
CA LEU A 77 12.17 -15.60 -50.25
C LEU A 77 12.89 -16.82 -49.67
N MET A 78 13.13 -16.77 -48.37
CA MET A 78 13.82 -17.78 -47.60
C MET A 78 12.86 -18.43 -46.59
N TYR A 79 13.14 -19.66 -46.19
CA TYR A 79 12.45 -20.36 -45.10
C TYR A 79 13.50 -20.77 -44.07
N LYS A 80 13.25 -20.43 -42.81
CA LYS A 80 14.09 -20.85 -41.69
C LYS A 80 13.50 -22.09 -41.04
N ASP A 81 14.26 -23.17 -40.98
CA ASP A 81 13.95 -24.35 -40.15
C ASP A 81 14.66 -24.28 -38.78
N ASP A 82 14.72 -25.38 -38.02
CA ASP A 82 15.37 -25.42 -36.68
C ASP A 82 16.89 -25.14 -36.72
N LYS A 83 17.54 -25.13 -37.89
CA LYS A 83 19.01 -25.08 -38.01
C LYS A 83 19.55 -24.23 -39.16
N ASN A 84 18.79 -24.08 -40.24
CA ASN A 84 19.27 -23.50 -41.49
C ASN A 84 18.24 -22.53 -42.07
N ILE A 85 18.74 -21.56 -42.84
CA ILE A 85 17.94 -20.67 -43.68
C ILE A 85 18.16 -21.10 -45.13
N GLU A 86 17.12 -21.61 -45.78
CA GLU A 86 17.17 -22.09 -47.17
C GLU A 86 16.26 -21.28 -48.09
N ILE A 87 16.55 -21.26 -49.40
CA ILE A 87 15.63 -20.67 -50.38
C ILE A 87 14.32 -21.44 -50.36
N ALA A 88 13.20 -20.72 -50.17
CA ALA A 88 11.89 -21.32 -50.07
C ALA A 88 11.49 -22.03 -51.38
N LYS A 89 11.33 -23.36 -51.32
CA LYS A 89 10.90 -24.19 -52.46
C LYS A 89 9.39 -24.06 -52.66
N LEU A 90 8.97 -23.02 -53.37
CA LEU A 90 7.56 -22.71 -53.67
C LEU A 90 7.24 -22.82 -55.17
N THR A 91 5.97 -23.08 -55.46
CA THR A 91 5.48 -23.00 -56.84
C THR A 91 5.36 -21.54 -57.28
N LYS A 92 5.41 -21.27 -58.60
CA LYS A 92 5.17 -19.91 -59.15
C LYS A 92 3.82 -19.31 -58.73
N LYS A 93 2.86 -20.16 -58.34
CA LYS A 93 1.53 -19.76 -57.87
C LYS A 93 1.52 -19.43 -56.36
N ASP A 94 2.34 -20.10 -55.56
CA ASP A 94 2.39 -19.93 -54.10
C ASP A 94 3.35 -18.84 -53.64
N GLU A 95 4.44 -18.61 -54.37
CA GLU A 95 5.42 -17.56 -54.04
C GLU A 95 4.78 -16.17 -53.83
N PRO A 96 3.93 -15.64 -54.74
CA PRO A 96 3.30 -14.33 -54.53
C PRO A 96 2.30 -14.34 -53.36
N LYS A 97 1.67 -15.48 -53.04
CA LYS A 97 0.79 -15.60 -51.87
C LYS A 97 1.58 -15.50 -50.58
N VAL A 98 2.68 -16.25 -50.48
CA VAL A 98 3.55 -16.25 -49.30
C VAL A 98 4.15 -14.86 -49.07
N LYS A 99 4.62 -14.19 -50.13
CA LYS A 99 5.12 -12.80 -50.01
C LYS A 99 4.08 -11.84 -49.46
N ALA A 100 2.83 -11.92 -49.92
CA ALA A 100 1.76 -11.08 -49.42
C ALA A 100 1.38 -11.41 -47.96
N LEU A 101 1.39 -12.68 -47.56
CA LEU A 101 1.15 -13.09 -46.17
C LEU A 101 2.28 -12.66 -45.23
N ILE A 102 3.53 -12.64 -45.69
CA ILE A 102 4.66 -12.07 -44.93
C ILE A 102 4.43 -10.59 -44.69
N ALA A 103 4.03 -9.81 -45.70
CA ALA A 103 3.74 -8.38 -45.54
C ALA A 103 2.65 -8.15 -44.48
N ILE A 104 1.52 -8.87 -44.60
CA ILE A 104 0.43 -8.82 -43.61
C ILE A 104 0.95 -9.19 -42.21
N ARG A 105 1.78 -10.25 -42.09
CA ARG A 105 2.37 -10.69 -40.82
C ARG A 105 3.20 -9.58 -40.18
N GLU A 106 4.11 -8.95 -40.93
CA GLU A 106 4.97 -7.90 -40.41
C GLU A 106 4.13 -6.68 -39.98
N SER A 107 3.14 -6.28 -40.78
CA SER A 107 2.21 -5.19 -40.41
C SER A 107 1.42 -5.48 -39.13
N VAL A 108 0.95 -6.72 -38.95
CA VAL A 108 0.23 -7.12 -37.73
C VAL A 108 1.15 -7.10 -36.51
N ARG A 109 2.38 -7.64 -36.64
CA ARG A 109 3.35 -7.62 -35.54
C ARG A 109 3.73 -6.22 -35.14
N ASP A 110 4.01 -5.36 -36.12
CA ASP A 110 4.33 -3.95 -35.90
C ASP A 110 3.19 -3.22 -35.16
N ILE A 111 1.93 -3.49 -35.52
CA ILE A 111 0.76 -2.97 -34.80
C ILE A 111 0.69 -3.47 -33.36
N LEU A 112 0.89 -4.77 -33.11
CA LEU A 112 0.84 -5.35 -31.76
C LEU A 112 1.97 -4.81 -30.86
N ASP A 113 3.20 -4.79 -31.37
CA ASP A 113 4.39 -4.32 -30.63
C ASP A 113 4.30 -2.81 -30.36
N SER A 114 3.81 -2.02 -31.33
CA SER A 114 3.57 -0.59 -31.15
C SER A 114 2.48 -0.30 -30.13
N GLN A 115 1.41 -1.11 -30.11
CA GLN A 115 0.36 -1.00 -29.10
C GLN A 115 0.89 -1.28 -27.69
N LEU A 116 1.70 -2.32 -27.51
CA LEU A 116 2.38 -2.62 -26.25
C LEU A 116 3.32 -1.48 -25.81
N SER A 117 3.95 -0.80 -26.77
CA SER A 117 4.85 0.32 -26.53
C SER A 117 4.14 1.67 -26.31
N GLY A 118 2.81 1.71 -26.33
CA GLY A 118 2.03 2.93 -26.02
C GLY A 118 1.84 3.92 -27.18
N ILE A 119 1.79 3.44 -28.43
CA ILE A 119 1.52 4.25 -29.63
C ILE A 119 0.26 5.12 -29.52
N SER A 120 0.26 6.31 -30.11
CA SER A 120 -0.91 7.20 -30.18
C SER A 120 -2.04 6.63 -31.06
N ASP A 121 -3.27 7.13 -30.90
CA ASP A 121 -4.39 6.66 -31.73
C ASP A 121 -4.25 7.11 -33.20
N GLU A 122 -3.61 8.25 -33.46
CA GLU A 122 -3.36 8.74 -34.83
C GLU A 122 -2.35 7.85 -35.57
N GLU A 123 -1.23 7.52 -34.95
CA GLU A 123 -0.23 6.63 -35.53
C GLU A 123 -0.77 5.19 -35.65
N LEU A 124 -1.58 4.72 -34.69
CA LEU A 124 -2.24 3.42 -34.77
C LEU A 124 -3.14 3.34 -36.01
N ASN A 125 -3.96 4.36 -36.27
CA ASN A 125 -4.83 4.41 -37.45
C ASN A 125 -4.01 4.34 -38.75
N GLN A 126 -2.87 5.02 -38.83
CA GLN A 126 -2.00 4.96 -40.01
C GLN A 126 -1.47 3.53 -40.26
N LYS A 127 -1.03 2.83 -39.21
CA LYS A 127 -0.58 1.44 -39.33
C LYS A 127 -1.73 0.51 -39.69
N GLN A 128 -2.91 0.72 -39.12
CA GLN A 128 -4.13 -0.01 -39.47
C GLN A 128 -4.53 0.21 -40.93
N ASP A 129 -4.37 1.41 -41.48
CA ASP A 129 -4.63 1.69 -42.90
C ASP A 129 -3.69 0.91 -43.82
N VAL A 130 -2.41 0.76 -43.43
CA VAL A 130 -1.44 -0.08 -44.16
C VAL A 130 -1.90 -1.54 -44.14
N LEU A 131 -2.22 -2.07 -42.95
CA LEU A 131 -2.72 -3.44 -42.81
C LEU A 131 -4.01 -3.67 -43.62
N ASN A 132 -4.94 -2.71 -43.61
CA ASN A 132 -6.18 -2.79 -44.39
C ASN A 132 -5.88 -2.89 -45.89
N LYS A 133 -4.99 -2.04 -46.42
CA LYS A 133 -4.60 -2.07 -47.84
C LYS A 133 -3.95 -3.40 -48.23
N GLU A 134 -3.05 -3.92 -47.41
CA GLU A 134 -2.37 -5.19 -47.67
C GLU A 134 -3.34 -6.38 -47.63
N TYR A 135 -4.25 -6.39 -46.66
CA TYR A 135 -5.28 -7.42 -46.54
C TYR A 135 -6.28 -7.35 -47.70
N ASP A 136 -6.82 -6.17 -48.03
CA ASP A 136 -7.82 -6.04 -49.08
C ASP A 136 -7.24 -6.44 -50.45
N ALA A 137 -5.99 -6.07 -50.73
CA ALA A 137 -5.27 -6.52 -51.92
C ALA A 137 -5.02 -8.04 -51.94
N PHE A 138 -4.79 -8.66 -50.77
CA PHE A 138 -4.67 -10.10 -50.65
C PHE A 138 -6.00 -10.80 -50.96
N ILE A 139 -7.11 -10.34 -50.36
CA ILE A 139 -8.44 -10.92 -50.53
C ILE A 139 -8.90 -10.84 -51.98
N GLU A 140 -8.73 -9.69 -52.62
CA GLU A 140 -9.10 -9.48 -54.02
C GLU A 140 -8.40 -10.48 -54.95
N LYS A 141 -7.13 -10.80 -54.66
CA LYS A 141 -6.29 -11.63 -55.52
C LYS A 141 -6.34 -13.13 -55.19
N PHE A 142 -6.53 -13.48 -53.91
CA PHE A 142 -6.31 -14.85 -53.42
C PHE A 142 -7.49 -15.43 -52.62
N GLY A 143 -8.52 -14.64 -52.31
CA GLY A 143 -9.65 -15.05 -51.46
C GLY A 143 -9.36 -14.97 -49.96
N TYR A 144 -10.34 -15.36 -49.14
CA TYR A 144 -10.29 -15.26 -47.68
C TYR A 144 -9.22 -16.12 -47.02
N LEU A 145 -8.64 -15.62 -45.92
CA LEU A 145 -7.62 -16.30 -45.12
C LEU A 145 -8.15 -17.58 -44.48
N LYS A 146 -9.44 -17.62 -44.07
CA LYS A 146 -10.08 -18.82 -43.54
C LYS A 146 -10.06 -20.00 -44.51
N ASP A 147 -10.13 -19.70 -45.81
CA ASP A 147 -10.14 -20.68 -46.89
C ASP A 147 -8.74 -20.92 -47.46
N TYR A 148 -7.70 -20.35 -46.84
CA TYR A 148 -6.34 -20.46 -47.32
C TYR A 148 -5.90 -21.93 -47.39
N SER A 149 -5.37 -22.31 -48.55
CA SER A 149 -4.73 -23.59 -48.80
C SER A 149 -3.39 -23.35 -49.51
N GLY A 150 -2.28 -23.49 -48.79
CA GLY A 150 -0.93 -23.30 -49.33
C GLY A 150 0.16 -23.56 -48.30
N LYS A 151 1.42 -23.43 -48.71
CA LYS A 151 2.59 -23.76 -47.88
C LYS A 151 2.78 -22.86 -46.65
N PHE A 152 2.18 -21.68 -46.62
CA PHE A 152 2.27 -20.80 -45.45
C PHE A 152 1.58 -21.38 -44.21
N LYS A 153 0.79 -22.45 -44.34
CA LYS A 153 0.23 -23.18 -43.18
C LYS A 153 1.29 -23.73 -42.22
N GLU A 154 2.48 -23.99 -42.75
CA GLU A 154 3.63 -24.48 -41.99
C GLU A 154 4.39 -23.34 -41.28
N ASP A 155 4.07 -22.07 -41.58
CA ASP A 155 4.68 -20.92 -40.92
C ASP A 155 4.23 -20.85 -39.46
N ALA A 156 5.17 -20.61 -38.55
CA ALA A 156 4.92 -20.43 -37.12
C ALA A 156 3.85 -19.37 -36.81
N SER A 157 3.72 -18.37 -37.67
CA SER A 157 2.83 -17.21 -37.53
C SER A 157 1.49 -17.39 -38.23
N TYR A 158 1.27 -18.51 -38.93
CA TYR A 158 0.00 -18.80 -39.59
C TYR A 158 -1.23 -18.67 -38.67
N PRO A 159 -1.18 -19.09 -37.40
CA PRO A 159 -2.30 -18.90 -36.47
C PRO A 159 -2.68 -17.44 -36.23
N LEU A 160 -1.69 -16.54 -36.21
CA LEU A 160 -1.90 -15.10 -36.09
C LEU A 160 -2.64 -14.56 -37.31
N ILE A 161 -2.20 -14.97 -38.50
CA ILE A 161 -2.83 -14.57 -39.77
C ILE A 161 -4.28 -15.01 -39.86
N ILE A 162 -4.61 -16.26 -39.53
CA ILE A 162 -6.01 -16.72 -39.58
C ILE A 162 -6.88 -15.94 -38.59
N SER A 163 -6.32 -15.52 -37.44
CA SER A 163 -7.07 -14.75 -36.43
C SER A 163 -7.47 -13.34 -36.88
N LEU A 164 -6.95 -12.88 -38.03
CA LEU A 164 -7.37 -11.64 -38.68
C LEU A 164 -8.80 -11.71 -39.24
N GLU A 165 -9.36 -12.91 -39.37
CA GLU A 165 -10.74 -13.11 -39.81
C GLU A 165 -11.61 -13.69 -38.69
N LYS A 166 -12.73 -13.01 -38.44
CA LYS A 166 -13.83 -13.52 -37.63
C LYS A 166 -14.80 -14.26 -38.55
N VAL A 167 -15.01 -15.55 -38.27
CA VAL A 167 -16.00 -16.36 -38.97
C VAL A 167 -17.33 -16.18 -38.26
N VAL A 168 -18.32 -15.63 -38.96
CA VAL A 168 -19.66 -15.36 -38.41
C VAL A 168 -20.72 -16.07 -39.23
N ASP A 169 -21.84 -16.39 -38.59
CA ASP A 169 -23.04 -16.88 -39.27
C ASP A 169 -23.54 -15.81 -40.25
N LYS A 170 -23.62 -16.15 -41.53
CA LYS A 170 -24.16 -15.27 -42.56
C LYS A 170 -25.63 -15.01 -42.29
N LYS A 171 -26.04 -13.75 -42.36
CA LYS A 171 -27.44 -13.35 -42.18
C LYS A 171 -28.04 -12.84 -43.49
N ASP A 172 -29.32 -13.11 -43.70
CA ASP A 172 -30.10 -12.52 -44.79
C ASP A 172 -30.44 -11.04 -44.50
N GLU A 173 -31.08 -10.37 -45.47
CA GLU A 173 -31.52 -8.97 -45.32
C GLU A 173 -32.53 -8.77 -44.18
N GLN A 174 -33.17 -9.84 -43.71
CA GLN A 174 -34.11 -9.85 -42.59
C GLN A 174 -33.44 -10.21 -41.25
N GLY A 175 -32.13 -10.48 -41.24
CA GLY A 175 -31.34 -10.81 -40.05
C GLY A 175 -31.38 -12.28 -39.62
N ASN A 176 -31.98 -13.17 -40.41
CA ASN A 176 -32.01 -14.61 -40.13
C ASN A 176 -30.73 -15.29 -40.59
N ILE A 177 -30.30 -16.35 -39.88
CA ILE A 177 -29.13 -17.13 -40.27
C ILE A 177 -29.43 -17.86 -41.58
N VAL A 178 -28.51 -17.75 -42.53
CA VAL A 178 -28.56 -18.44 -43.83
C VAL A 178 -28.05 -19.87 -43.65
N TYR A 179 -28.79 -20.82 -44.18
CA TYR A 179 -28.42 -22.24 -44.22
C TYR A 179 -28.13 -22.66 -45.67
N ASP A 180 -27.18 -23.58 -45.84
CA ASP A 180 -26.87 -24.17 -47.13
C ASP A 180 -27.89 -25.27 -47.52
N GLU A 181 -27.68 -25.87 -48.70
CA GLU A 181 -28.53 -26.93 -49.23
C GLU A 181 -28.56 -28.21 -48.36
N ASN A 182 -27.59 -28.38 -47.45
CA ASN A 182 -27.48 -29.50 -46.52
C ASN A 182 -28.03 -29.16 -45.12
N GLY A 183 -28.51 -27.93 -44.91
CA GLY A 183 -28.98 -27.46 -43.60
C GLY A 183 -27.85 -27.05 -42.65
N GLU A 184 -26.62 -26.87 -43.14
CA GLU A 184 -25.51 -26.31 -42.38
C GLU A 184 -25.52 -24.78 -42.44
N LYS A 185 -25.08 -24.12 -41.36
CA LYS A 185 -25.03 -22.66 -41.32
C LYS A 185 -23.98 -22.14 -42.30
N VAL A 186 -24.39 -21.24 -43.19
CA VAL A 186 -23.46 -20.53 -44.07
C VAL A 186 -22.69 -19.52 -43.23
N THR A 187 -21.37 -19.50 -43.38
CA THR A 187 -20.50 -18.56 -42.66
C THR A 187 -19.84 -17.57 -43.61
N GLU A 188 -19.56 -16.36 -43.12
CA GLU A 188 -18.78 -15.35 -43.83
C GLU A 188 -17.59 -14.90 -42.98
N ALA A 189 -16.55 -14.40 -43.66
CA ALA A 189 -15.38 -13.83 -43.01
C ALA A 189 -15.55 -12.33 -42.85
N GLN A 190 -15.29 -11.83 -41.65
CA GLN A 190 -15.24 -10.39 -41.34
C GLN A 190 -13.86 -10.05 -40.79
N LYS A 191 -13.37 -8.82 -41.06
CA LYS A 191 -12.13 -8.32 -40.46
C LYS A 191 -12.22 -8.38 -38.93
N SER A 192 -11.14 -8.82 -38.27
CA SER A 192 -11.04 -8.80 -36.81
C SER A 192 -10.88 -7.38 -36.27
N ASP A 193 -10.92 -7.21 -34.95
CA ASP A 193 -10.94 -5.87 -34.35
C ASP A 193 -9.62 -5.11 -34.58
N ILE A 194 -8.49 -5.81 -34.77
CA ILE A 194 -7.17 -5.19 -34.97
C ILE A 194 -7.10 -4.24 -36.17
N PHE A 195 -7.99 -4.38 -37.15
CA PHE A 195 -8.06 -3.51 -38.33
C PHE A 195 -8.66 -2.13 -38.07
N SER A 196 -9.35 -1.94 -36.94
CA SER A 196 -10.13 -0.72 -36.67
C SER A 196 -10.16 -0.27 -35.22
N LYS A 197 -9.73 -1.14 -34.30
CA LYS A 197 -9.74 -0.90 -32.86
C LYS A 197 -8.39 -1.27 -32.28
N ARG A 198 -8.04 -0.60 -31.19
CA ARG A 198 -6.97 -1.04 -30.29
C ARG A 198 -7.39 -2.36 -29.64
N THR A 199 -6.53 -3.38 -29.73
CA THR A 199 -6.78 -4.74 -29.21
C THR A 199 -5.85 -5.10 -28.06
N LEU A 200 -4.71 -4.41 -27.97
CA LEU A 200 -3.81 -4.36 -26.84
C LEU A 200 -3.78 -2.91 -26.34
N SER A 201 -4.38 -2.65 -25.18
CA SER A 201 -4.43 -1.31 -24.61
C SER A 201 -3.98 -1.36 -23.18
N THR A 202 -3.17 -0.40 -22.78
CA THR A 202 -3.06 -0.01 -21.38
C THR A 202 -4.35 0.70 -20.96
N PRO A 203 -4.81 0.55 -19.70
CA PRO A 203 -5.98 1.25 -19.22
C PRO A 203 -5.79 2.76 -19.41
N LYS A 204 -6.72 3.42 -20.12
CA LYS A 204 -6.67 4.88 -20.31
C LYS A 204 -7.39 5.54 -19.14
N PRO A 205 -6.81 6.58 -18.53
CA PRO A 205 -7.47 7.30 -17.43
C PRO A 205 -8.75 7.95 -17.93
N ILE A 206 -9.79 7.94 -17.09
CA ILE A 206 -11.00 8.70 -17.35
C ILE A 206 -10.67 10.18 -17.24
N GLU A 207 -11.11 10.97 -18.22
CA GLU A 207 -10.83 12.42 -18.27
C GLU A 207 -11.94 13.28 -17.64
N HIS A 208 -13.15 12.73 -17.46
CA HIS A 208 -14.28 13.47 -16.89
C HIS A 208 -15.29 12.59 -16.15
N THR A 209 -15.83 13.08 -15.03
CA THR A 209 -17.01 12.52 -14.34
C THR A 209 -17.78 13.61 -13.61
N GLU A 210 -19.11 13.53 -13.57
CA GLU A 210 -19.96 14.45 -12.79
C GLU A 210 -20.08 14.05 -11.30
N SER A 211 -19.71 12.80 -10.96
CA SER A 211 -19.94 12.20 -9.65
C SER A 211 -18.71 12.36 -8.75
N SER A 212 -18.86 13.02 -7.61
CA SER A 212 -17.76 13.19 -6.65
C SER A 212 -17.27 11.87 -6.06
N MET A 213 -18.15 10.87 -5.92
CA MET A 213 -17.76 9.53 -5.48
C MET A 213 -16.94 8.78 -6.54
N GLU A 214 -17.24 9.01 -7.82
CA GLU A 214 -16.48 8.43 -8.93
C GLU A 214 -15.14 9.15 -9.12
N ALA A 215 -15.11 10.47 -8.94
CA ALA A 215 -13.87 11.23 -8.90
C ALA A 215 -12.96 10.78 -7.75
N LEU A 216 -13.53 10.56 -6.56
CA LEU A 216 -12.81 9.98 -5.42
C LEU A 216 -12.22 8.61 -5.80
N THR A 217 -13.03 7.78 -6.46
CA THR A 217 -12.62 6.46 -6.95
C THR A 217 -11.43 6.54 -7.89
N LEU A 218 -11.51 7.41 -8.90
CA LEU A 218 -10.46 7.61 -9.89
C LEU A 218 -9.20 8.20 -9.25
N SER A 219 -9.34 9.13 -8.30
CA SER A 219 -8.22 9.68 -7.54
C SER A 219 -7.47 8.61 -6.77
N LEU A 220 -8.17 7.73 -6.06
CA LEU A 220 -7.53 6.64 -5.32
C LEU A 220 -6.79 5.67 -6.26
N PHE A 221 -7.29 5.49 -7.49
CA PHE A 221 -6.66 4.62 -8.47
C PHE A 221 -5.42 5.26 -9.10
N GLU A 222 -5.56 6.47 -9.65
CA GLU A 222 -4.51 7.17 -10.41
C GLU A 222 -3.44 7.80 -9.51
N LYS A 223 -3.85 8.31 -8.33
CA LYS A 223 -2.95 9.03 -7.40
C LYS A 223 -2.59 8.21 -6.17
N GLY A 224 -3.28 7.09 -5.92
CA GLY A 224 -3.07 6.28 -4.71
C GLY A 224 -3.55 6.96 -3.42
N LYS A 225 -4.16 8.14 -3.51
CA LYS A 225 -4.65 8.97 -2.40
C LYS A 225 -5.82 9.83 -2.84
N ILE A 226 -6.46 10.49 -1.87
CA ILE A 226 -7.48 11.51 -2.16
C ILE A 226 -6.76 12.80 -2.58
N ASP A 227 -6.82 13.11 -3.86
CA ASP A 227 -6.15 14.23 -4.51
C ASP A 227 -7.23 15.16 -5.07
N PHE A 228 -7.51 16.24 -4.33
CA PHE A 228 -8.59 17.15 -4.70
C PHE A 228 -8.30 17.83 -6.02
N ASP A 229 -7.07 18.27 -6.29
CA ASP A 229 -6.71 18.94 -7.55
C ASP A 229 -7.03 18.04 -8.77
N TYR A 230 -6.72 16.74 -8.68
CA TYR A 230 -7.10 15.77 -9.69
C TYR A 230 -8.62 15.63 -9.82
N MET A 231 -9.34 15.54 -8.70
CA MET A 231 -10.81 15.43 -8.69
C MET A 231 -11.52 16.69 -9.20
N GLU A 232 -10.98 17.88 -8.93
CA GLU A 232 -11.47 19.15 -9.46
C GLU A 232 -11.35 19.17 -10.98
N ASN A 233 -10.19 18.75 -11.52
CA ASN A 233 -9.98 18.64 -12.97
C ASN A 233 -10.96 17.64 -13.63
N LEU A 234 -11.23 16.50 -12.98
CA LEU A 234 -12.18 15.52 -13.48
C LEU A 234 -13.63 16.01 -13.46
N THR A 235 -14.03 16.75 -12.43
CA THR A 235 -15.44 17.08 -12.18
C THR A 235 -15.85 18.49 -12.55
N GLY A 236 -14.88 19.41 -12.65
CA GLY A 236 -15.10 20.84 -12.70
C GLY A 236 -15.67 21.44 -11.40
N LYS A 237 -15.75 20.67 -10.30
CA LYS A 237 -16.23 21.14 -8.99
C LYS A 237 -15.05 21.58 -8.12
N ASP A 238 -15.28 22.59 -7.29
CA ASP A 238 -14.31 23.06 -6.30
C ASP A 238 -14.16 22.10 -5.10
N SER A 239 -12.97 22.07 -4.49
CA SER A 239 -12.59 21.23 -3.35
C SER A 239 -13.59 21.29 -2.19
N ASP A 240 -14.15 22.47 -1.88
CA ASP A 240 -15.06 22.61 -0.76
C ASP A 240 -16.43 21.96 -1.06
N ILE A 241 -16.85 21.99 -2.32
CA ILE A 241 -18.04 21.26 -2.78
C ILE A 241 -17.77 19.76 -2.71
N LEU A 242 -16.61 19.30 -3.19
CA LEU A 242 -16.21 17.90 -3.15
C LEU A 242 -16.19 17.36 -1.71
N LYS A 243 -15.57 18.09 -0.78
CA LYS A 243 -15.54 17.72 0.65
C LYS A 243 -16.94 17.65 1.27
N LYS A 244 -17.83 18.56 0.87
CA LYS A 244 -19.21 18.58 1.35
C LYS A 244 -20.04 17.42 0.82
N GLU A 245 -19.91 17.09 -0.48
CA GLU A 245 -20.60 15.96 -1.11
C GLU A 245 -20.08 14.61 -0.59
N LEU A 246 -18.78 14.52 -0.32
CA LEU A 246 -18.11 13.32 0.20
C LEU A 246 -18.13 13.21 1.73
N LYS A 247 -18.86 14.09 2.41
CA LYS A 247 -18.94 14.09 3.87
C LYS A 247 -19.45 12.74 4.38
N GLY A 248 -18.65 12.09 5.20
CA GLY A 248 -18.95 10.76 5.75
C GLY A 248 -18.33 9.60 4.96
N GLU A 249 -17.89 9.84 3.73
CA GLU A 249 -17.11 8.90 2.91
C GLU A 249 -15.60 9.21 2.98
N ILE A 250 -15.22 10.42 3.36
CA ILE A 250 -13.83 10.84 3.60
C ILE A 250 -13.66 11.46 4.99
N PHE A 251 -12.46 11.30 5.56
CA PHE A 251 -12.08 11.74 6.89
C PHE A 251 -10.72 12.42 6.84
N TYR A 252 -10.59 13.57 7.48
CA TYR A 252 -9.29 14.24 7.62
C TYR A 252 -8.48 13.59 8.76
N CYS A 253 -7.29 13.07 8.43
CA CYS A 253 -6.39 12.46 9.39
C CYS A 253 -5.36 13.48 9.88
N LEU A 254 -5.48 13.91 11.13
CA LEU A 254 -4.57 14.90 11.73
C LEU A 254 -3.11 14.43 11.86
N GLN A 255 -2.86 13.11 11.81
CA GLN A 255 -1.51 12.56 11.97
C GLN A 255 -0.71 12.63 10.68
N SER A 256 -1.37 12.37 9.54
CA SER A 256 -0.76 12.47 8.21
C SER A 256 -1.04 13.81 7.52
N GLU A 257 -1.95 14.62 8.07
CA GLU A 257 -2.47 15.85 7.46
C GLU A 257 -3.13 15.63 6.08
N GLU A 258 -3.60 14.41 5.84
CA GLU A 258 -4.22 13.98 4.57
C GLU A 258 -5.65 13.47 4.78
N TYR A 259 -6.46 13.52 3.72
CA TYR A 259 -7.77 12.88 3.71
C TYR A 259 -7.63 11.38 3.42
N GLN A 260 -8.31 10.58 4.23
CA GLN A 260 -8.45 9.13 4.07
C GLN A 260 -9.90 8.77 3.77
N THR A 261 -10.12 7.66 3.08
CA THR A 261 -11.46 7.13 2.90
C THR A 261 -12.01 6.61 4.23
N LYS A 262 -13.34 6.58 4.37
CA LYS A 262 -14.04 6.08 5.56
C LYS A 262 -13.56 4.71 6.01
N ASP A 263 -13.40 3.80 5.08
CA ASP A 263 -13.00 2.42 5.31
C ASP A 263 -11.53 2.32 5.74
N GLU A 264 -10.64 3.20 5.27
CA GLU A 264 -9.25 3.30 5.76
C GLU A 264 -9.17 3.98 7.13
N TYR A 265 -9.87 5.10 7.30
CA TYR A 265 -9.82 5.88 8.54
C TYR A 265 -10.42 5.12 9.73
N LEU A 266 -11.52 4.39 9.53
CA LEU A 266 -12.23 3.62 10.55
C LEU A 266 -11.73 2.18 10.71
N SER A 267 -10.61 1.82 10.09
CA SER A 267 -9.96 0.51 10.23
C SER A 267 -8.55 0.63 10.84
N GLY A 268 -7.87 -0.51 11.04
CA GLY A 268 -6.59 -0.57 11.73
C GLY A 268 -6.74 -0.34 13.24
N ASP A 269 -5.70 0.18 13.88
CA ASP A 269 -5.70 0.43 15.33
C ASP A 269 -6.56 1.65 15.72
N VAL A 270 -7.87 1.40 15.89
CA VAL A 270 -8.85 2.44 16.20
C VAL A 270 -8.71 3.00 17.61
N ARG A 271 -8.15 2.20 18.55
CA ARG A 271 -7.89 2.66 19.93
C ARG A 271 -6.77 3.69 19.97
N LYS A 272 -5.68 3.45 19.24
CA LYS A 272 -4.57 4.40 19.10
C LYS A 272 -5.01 5.69 18.42
N LYS A 273 -5.83 5.60 17.36
CA LYS A 273 -6.45 6.76 16.71
C LYS A 273 -7.31 7.56 17.69
N LEU A 274 -8.18 6.89 18.46
CA LEU A 274 -9.02 7.53 19.49
C LEU A 274 -8.20 8.20 20.59
N TYR A 275 -7.17 7.54 21.10
CA TYR A 275 -6.30 8.09 22.13
C TYR A 275 -5.62 9.38 21.66
N TYR A 276 -5.05 9.36 20.45
CA TYR A 276 -4.44 10.54 19.85
C TYR A 276 -5.43 11.70 19.72
N LEU A 277 -6.63 11.45 19.19
CA LEU A 277 -7.65 12.49 19.00
C LEU A 277 -8.16 13.06 20.33
N LYS A 278 -8.32 12.23 21.36
CA LYS A 278 -8.74 12.69 22.70
C LYS A 278 -7.70 13.65 23.29
N ASN A 279 -6.42 13.29 23.23
CA ASN A 279 -5.35 14.17 23.69
C ASN A 279 -5.32 15.47 22.88
N LYS A 280 -5.46 15.40 21.55
CA LYS A 280 -5.50 16.60 20.70
C LYS A 280 -6.70 17.50 20.99
N LEU A 281 -7.85 16.91 21.28
CA LEU A 281 -9.04 17.64 21.70
C LEU A 281 -8.81 18.35 23.04
N GLU A 282 -8.18 17.69 24.01
CA GLU A 282 -7.82 18.30 25.30
C GLU A 282 -6.84 19.47 25.11
N GLU A 283 -5.83 19.33 24.26
CA GLU A 283 -4.91 20.41 23.89
C GLU A 283 -5.65 21.62 23.30
N ILE A 284 -6.55 21.40 22.34
CA ILE A 284 -7.34 22.47 21.71
C ILE A 284 -8.28 23.12 22.72
N GLN A 285 -8.94 22.33 23.57
CA GLN A 285 -9.83 22.86 24.61
C GLN A 285 -9.05 23.67 25.65
N PHE A 286 -7.85 23.22 26.03
CA PHE A 286 -6.95 23.96 26.89
C PHE A 286 -6.56 25.31 26.25
N GLN A 287 -6.18 25.32 24.98
CA GLN A 287 -5.85 26.52 24.23
C GLN A 287 -7.03 27.50 24.13
N LYS A 288 -8.24 27.00 23.79
CA LYS A 288 -9.47 27.81 23.79
C LYS A 288 -9.79 28.39 25.16
N ASN A 289 -9.60 27.62 26.23
CA ASN A 289 -9.81 28.10 27.60
C ASN A 289 -8.81 29.20 27.99
N ILE A 290 -7.56 29.14 27.52
CA ILE A 290 -6.59 30.24 27.68
C ILE A 290 -7.06 31.48 26.93
N ASP A 291 -7.51 31.32 25.68
CA ASP A 291 -7.93 32.45 24.84
C ASP A 291 -9.26 33.08 25.33
N ILE A 292 -10.20 32.26 25.82
CA ILE A 292 -11.42 32.74 26.48
C ILE A 292 -11.09 33.46 27.79
N LYS A 293 -10.16 32.95 28.61
CA LYS A 293 -9.71 33.65 29.82
C LYS A 293 -9.03 34.98 29.48
N ARG A 294 -8.21 35.02 28.42
CA ARG A 294 -7.62 36.27 27.90
C ARG A 294 -8.71 37.26 27.45
N ASP A 295 -9.75 36.79 26.76
CA ASP A 295 -10.84 37.65 26.27
C ASP A 295 -11.85 38.03 27.39
N TYR A 296 -12.08 37.18 28.39
CA TYR A 296 -12.90 37.47 29.57
C TYR A 296 -12.23 38.51 30.48
N VAL A 297 -10.92 38.40 30.68
CA VAL A 297 -10.11 39.39 31.42
C VAL A 297 -10.09 40.74 30.68
N LYS A 298 -10.04 40.76 29.34
CA LYS A 298 -10.15 41.98 28.52
C LYS A 298 -11.51 42.68 28.64
N ASN A 299 -12.60 41.94 28.85
CA ASN A 299 -13.97 42.49 28.72
C ASN A 299 -14.67 42.79 30.06
N ILE A 300 -14.21 42.26 31.20
CA ILE A 300 -14.93 42.37 32.48
C ILE A 300 -14.46 43.46 33.43
N ASN A 301 -13.43 44.24 33.11
CA ASN A 301 -13.00 45.27 34.07
C ASN A 301 -12.78 46.71 33.62
N PRO A 302 -13.77 47.35 32.96
CA PRO A 302 -13.98 48.79 33.10
C PRO A 302 -14.79 49.15 34.36
N LYS A 303 -15.63 48.23 34.86
CA LYS A 303 -16.66 48.54 35.87
C LYS A 303 -16.21 48.35 37.33
N ILE A 304 -15.37 47.36 37.63
CA ILE A 304 -14.82 47.16 39.00
C ILE A 304 -13.68 48.17 39.26
N SER A 305 -13.05 48.70 38.19
CA SER A 305 -12.08 49.81 38.25
C SER A 305 -12.69 51.14 38.74
N ILE A 306 -13.94 51.46 38.37
CA ILE A 306 -14.61 52.70 38.79
C ILE A 306 -14.99 52.67 40.28
N ASP A 307 -15.55 51.54 40.76
CA ASP A 307 -15.96 51.40 42.17
C ASP A 307 -14.77 51.38 43.15
N MET A 308 -13.64 50.78 42.75
CA MET A 308 -12.41 50.77 43.58
C MET A 308 -11.70 52.13 43.60
N GLN A 309 -11.75 52.91 42.51
CA GLN A 309 -11.26 54.29 42.50
C GLN A 309 -12.11 55.22 43.37
N GLU A 310 -13.44 55.06 43.41
CA GLU A 310 -14.31 55.81 44.33
C GLU A 310 -14.04 55.47 45.79
N ILE A 311 -13.79 54.19 46.12
CA ILE A 311 -13.46 53.75 47.47
C ILE A 311 -12.08 54.25 47.91
N LEU A 312 -11.07 54.21 47.03
CA LEU A 312 -9.72 54.72 47.32
C LEU A 312 -9.69 56.25 47.43
N MET A 313 -10.48 56.99 46.63
CA MET A 313 -10.61 58.44 46.75
C MET A 313 -11.40 58.87 48.00
N LYS A 314 -12.40 58.09 48.45
CA LYS A 314 -13.21 58.45 49.63
C LYS A 314 -12.53 58.20 50.98
N PHE A 315 -11.65 57.21 51.10
CA PHE A 315 -11.23 56.74 52.43
C PHE A 315 -9.79 57.06 52.85
N GLY A 316 -8.89 57.40 51.92
CA GLY A 316 -7.49 57.69 52.25
C GLY A 316 -6.73 56.46 52.81
N THR A 317 -5.46 56.30 52.46
CA THR A 317 -4.66 55.12 52.77
C THR A 317 -4.36 54.91 54.26
N ASP A 318 -4.75 55.84 55.11
CA ASP A 318 -4.34 55.90 56.52
C ASP A 318 -5.24 55.07 57.44
N LYS A 319 -6.35 54.50 56.93
CA LYS A 319 -7.30 53.66 57.69
C LYS A 319 -7.30 52.17 57.31
N LEU A 320 -6.48 51.74 56.35
CA LEU A 320 -6.44 50.35 55.88
C LEU A 320 -5.58 49.47 56.79
N ASN A 321 -6.10 48.31 57.19
CA ASN A 321 -5.36 47.33 57.98
C ASN A 321 -4.32 46.59 57.11
N LYS A 322 -3.37 45.90 57.77
CA LYS A 322 -2.25 45.21 57.11
C LYS A 322 -2.70 44.15 56.08
N LYS A 323 -3.82 43.47 56.34
CA LYS A 323 -4.38 42.42 55.48
C LYS A 323 -4.97 43.00 54.19
N ASP A 324 -5.62 44.15 54.27
CA ASP A 324 -6.20 44.84 53.11
C ASP A 324 -5.10 45.50 52.26
N ARG A 325 -4.02 46.01 52.89
CA ARG A 325 -2.82 46.48 52.18
C ARG A 325 -2.12 45.34 51.43
N GLU A 326 -2.00 44.17 52.03
CA GLU A 326 -1.41 42.99 51.38
C GLU A 326 -2.28 42.45 50.23
N LEU A 327 -3.61 42.52 50.35
CA LEU A 327 -4.55 42.14 49.29
C LEU A 327 -4.49 43.12 48.10
N ILE A 328 -4.42 44.43 48.37
CA ILE A 328 -4.25 45.47 47.34
C ILE A 328 -2.87 45.35 46.68
N GLN A 329 -1.80 45.10 47.44
CA GLN A 329 -0.46 44.90 46.90
C GLN A 329 -0.38 43.63 46.02
N SER A 330 -1.08 42.55 46.39
CA SER A 330 -1.22 41.33 45.59
C SER A 330 -2.00 41.57 44.29
N TYR A 331 -3.08 42.36 44.34
CA TYR A 331 -3.88 42.71 43.17
C TYR A 331 -3.14 43.66 42.21
N VAL A 332 -2.35 44.60 42.74
CA VAL A 332 -1.49 45.51 41.97
C VAL A 332 -0.29 44.77 41.36
N ASN A 333 0.38 43.89 42.11
CA ASN A 333 1.51 43.10 41.61
C ASN A 333 1.10 42.10 40.51
N ASN A 334 -0.11 41.54 40.58
CA ASN A 334 -0.62 40.62 39.56
C ASN A 334 -1.20 41.31 38.31
N ASN A 335 -1.51 42.61 38.39
CA ASN A 335 -2.11 43.38 37.28
C ASN A 335 -1.25 44.55 36.79
N ALA A 336 0.00 44.69 37.26
CA ALA A 336 0.90 45.79 36.89
C ALA A 336 1.15 45.89 35.36
N ASN A 337 1.14 44.75 34.65
CA ASN A 337 1.27 44.72 33.19
C ASN A 337 0.00 45.16 32.43
N ILE A 338 -1.17 45.10 33.08
CA ILE A 338 -2.47 45.46 32.49
C ILE A 338 -2.68 46.97 32.54
N TYR A 339 -2.23 47.62 33.62
CA TYR A 339 -2.27 49.08 33.75
C TYR A 339 -1.37 49.82 32.75
N ALA A 340 -0.22 49.23 32.38
CA ALA A 340 0.62 49.79 31.33
C ALA A 340 -0.06 49.66 29.95
N GLU A 341 -0.65 48.51 29.64
CA GLU A 341 -1.20 48.21 28.32
C GLU A 341 -2.49 48.98 27.99
N GLU A 342 -3.37 49.22 28.97
CA GLU A 342 -4.53 50.12 28.80
C GLU A 342 -4.13 51.59 28.71
N PHE A 343 -3.10 52.00 29.46
CA PHE A 343 -2.54 53.35 29.37
C PHE A 343 -1.92 53.61 27.98
N TYR A 344 -1.18 52.63 27.43
CA TYR A 344 -0.68 52.69 26.05
C TYR A 344 -1.80 52.70 25.01
N LYS A 345 -2.85 51.86 25.13
CA LYS A 345 -3.97 51.87 24.16
C LYS A 345 -4.79 53.16 24.17
N LYS A 346 -4.98 53.76 25.36
CA LYS A 346 -5.77 54.99 25.51
C LYS A 346 -5.03 56.23 25.03
N TYR A 347 -3.72 56.32 25.25
CA TYR A 347 -2.95 57.53 24.95
C TYR A 347 -2.00 57.40 23.74
N ALA A 348 -1.75 56.20 23.20
CA ALA A 348 -0.93 56.05 21.98
C ALA A 348 -1.59 56.68 20.75
N VAL A 349 -2.92 56.64 20.65
CA VAL A 349 -3.64 57.29 19.54
C VAL A 349 -3.55 58.82 19.67
N GLU A 350 -3.73 59.37 20.87
CA GLU A 350 -3.60 60.82 21.14
C GLU A 350 -2.15 61.33 20.98
N PHE A 351 -1.16 60.48 21.28
CA PHE A 351 0.27 60.75 21.09
C PHE A 351 0.67 60.74 19.61
N LEU A 352 0.04 59.90 18.79
CA LEU A 352 0.32 59.74 17.36
C LEU A 352 -0.43 60.76 16.47
N THR A 353 -1.46 61.44 16.99
CA THR A 353 -2.27 62.43 16.24
C THR A 353 -1.87 63.89 16.49
N GLY A 354 -0.95 64.17 17.42
CA GLY A 354 -0.31 65.48 17.55
C GLY A 354 -1.09 66.55 18.32
N GLU A 355 -2.06 66.19 19.17
CA GLU A 355 -2.72 67.17 20.05
C GLU A 355 -1.81 67.57 21.24
N LYS A 356 -0.90 68.53 21.01
CA LYS A 356 0.15 69.00 21.94
C LYS A 356 -0.33 69.48 23.33
N LYS A 357 -1.62 69.68 23.59
CA LYS A 357 -2.08 70.48 24.74
C LYS A 357 -2.36 69.70 26.03
N TYR A 358 -2.33 68.37 26.02
CA TYR A 358 -2.82 67.56 27.15
C TYR A 358 -1.76 66.72 27.90
N ILE A 359 -0.54 66.58 27.37
CA ILE A 359 0.42 65.58 27.87
C ILE A 359 1.48 66.20 28.81
N SER A 360 1.78 67.51 28.71
CA SER A 360 2.82 68.17 29.53
C SER A 360 2.49 68.25 31.02
N ASP A 361 1.21 68.26 31.39
CA ASP A 361 0.78 68.65 32.75
C ASP A 361 0.65 67.46 33.72
N ARG A 362 0.91 66.23 33.28
CA ARG A 362 0.63 65.01 34.08
C ARG A 362 1.80 64.09 34.39
N PHE A 363 3.02 64.33 33.88
CA PHE A 363 4.14 63.40 34.06
C PHE A 363 5.36 64.09 34.69
N ASN A 364 5.55 63.87 36.00
CA ASN A 364 6.79 64.24 36.69
C ASN A 364 7.85 63.13 36.51
N SER A 365 9.13 63.53 36.54
CA SER A 365 10.32 62.69 36.29
C SER A 365 10.35 61.37 37.06
N SER A 366 9.79 61.34 38.28
CA SER A 366 9.79 60.16 39.14
C SER A 366 8.95 58.98 38.62
N ASN A 367 7.95 59.23 37.74
CA ASN A 367 7.12 58.17 37.17
C ASN A 367 7.80 57.43 36.00
N VAL A 368 8.83 58.05 35.40
CA VAL A 368 9.56 57.49 34.25
C VAL A 368 10.58 56.46 34.71
N ASP A 369 11.23 56.69 35.86
CA ASP A 369 12.17 55.73 36.45
C ASP A 369 11.49 54.43 36.88
N TYR A 370 10.23 54.50 37.33
CA TYR A 370 9.45 53.33 37.78
C TYR A 370 9.04 52.43 36.61
N LEU A 371 8.72 53.00 35.44
CA LEU A 371 8.39 52.27 34.21
C LEU A 371 9.62 51.53 33.62
N SER A 372 10.81 52.09 33.78
CA SER A 372 12.06 51.49 33.29
C SER A 372 12.45 50.19 34.00
N TYR A 373 12.03 50.02 35.26
CA TYR A 373 12.33 48.83 36.06
C TYR A 373 11.38 47.65 35.81
N THR A 374 10.14 47.90 35.37
CA THR A 374 9.10 46.88 35.19
C THR A 374 9.09 46.16 33.83
N LEU A 375 9.82 46.63 32.81
CA LEU A 375 9.64 46.22 31.40
C LEU A 375 10.76 45.35 30.80
N ARG A 376 11.42 44.49 31.59
CA ARG A 376 12.26 43.41 31.04
C ARG A 376 11.42 42.15 30.79
N ALA A 377 10.68 42.12 29.68
CA ALA A 377 9.95 40.93 29.21
C ALA A 377 10.09 40.75 27.68
N GLU A 378 10.25 39.49 27.27
CA GLU A 378 10.86 38.97 26.02
C GLU A 378 10.04 39.14 24.72
N ASP A 379 9.37 40.27 24.51
CA ASP A 379 8.79 40.59 23.20
C ASP A 379 9.68 41.63 22.48
N ASP A 380 10.28 41.24 21.35
CA ASP A 380 11.10 42.12 20.48
C ASP A 380 10.34 43.39 20.06
N LEU A 381 9.01 43.31 19.91
CA LEU A 381 8.15 44.44 19.55
C LEU A 381 7.95 45.45 20.70
N LYS A 382 7.81 44.95 21.95
CA LYS A 382 7.71 45.80 23.14
C LYS A 382 9.05 46.47 23.43
N THR A 383 10.15 45.74 23.23
CA THR A 383 11.52 46.25 23.37
C THR A 383 11.83 47.34 22.34
N TYR A 384 11.34 47.22 21.09
CA TYR A 384 11.51 48.22 20.05
C TYR A 384 10.72 49.51 20.29
N VAL A 385 9.44 49.41 20.70
CA VAL A 385 8.61 50.58 21.00
C VAL A 385 9.13 51.32 22.24
N VAL A 386 9.58 50.59 23.26
CA VAL A 386 10.18 51.16 24.47
C VAL A 386 11.55 51.79 24.18
N SER A 387 12.38 51.20 23.31
CA SER A 387 13.68 51.80 22.94
C SER A 387 13.51 53.11 22.15
N LYS A 388 12.49 53.19 21.28
CA LYS A 388 12.14 54.41 20.55
C LYS A 388 11.55 55.50 21.45
N PHE A 389 10.77 55.13 22.47
CA PHE A 389 10.27 56.05 23.48
C PHE A 389 11.38 56.55 24.43
N ALA A 390 12.35 55.69 24.77
CA ALA A 390 13.53 56.06 25.53
C ALA A 390 14.49 56.97 24.74
N GLU A 391 14.64 56.78 23.41
CA GLU A 391 15.33 57.71 22.51
C GLU A 391 14.64 59.08 22.48
N TYR A 392 13.31 59.10 22.37
CA TYR A 392 12.50 60.33 22.40
C TYR A 392 12.71 61.12 23.71
N LEU A 393 12.67 60.44 24.86
CA LEU A 393 12.90 61.08 26.17
C LEU A 393 14.36 61.52 26.39
N LYS A 394 15.35 60.77 25.89
CA LYS A 394 16.78 61.17 25.93
C LYS A 394 17.04 62.43 25.11
N LEU A 395 16.44 62.55 23.93
CA LEU A 395 16.56 63.73 23.06
C LEU A 395 15.79 64.94 23.61
N TYR A 396 14.67 64.71 24.30
CA TYR A 396 13.86 65.77 24.91
C TYR A 396 14.51 66.40 26.14
N ASN A 397 15.29 65.62 26.90
CA ASN A 397 16.06 66.16 28.03
C ASN A 397 17.33 66.92 27.60
N ASP A 398 17.87 66.65 26.40
CA ASP A 398 19.15 67.23 25.99
C ASP A 398 19.08 68.44 25.07
N ASN A 399 17.96 68.82 24.45
CA ASN A 399 17.88 70.12 23.77
C ASN A 399 16.45 70.64 23.63
N GLN A 400 16.25 71.89 24.04
CA GLN A 400 15.10 72.67 23.61
C GLN A 400 15.08 72.81 22.08
N ASN A 401 13.89 72.65 21.49
CA ASN A 401 13.53 72.86 20.08
C ASN A 401 14.10 71.89 19.05
N THR A 402 13.41 70.78 18.81
CA THR A 402 13.26 70.19 17.47
C THR A 402 11.87 69.58 17.31
N GLU A 403 11.12 69.99 16.29
CA GLU A 403 9.82 69.39 15.93
C GLU A 403 10.05 68.08 15.16
N PHE A 404 9.48 66.97 15.65
CA PHE A 404 9.43 65.69 14.93
C PHE A 404 8.01 65.43 14.42
N ASN A 405 7.86 65.23 13.11
CA ASN A 405 6.63 64.73 12.48
C ASN A 405 6.63 63.19 12.49
N PHE A 406 5.63 62.56 13.10
CA PHE A 406 5.41 61.12 13.04
C PHE A 406 4.34 60.81 11.99
N SER A 407 4.71 60.23 10.85
CA SER A 407 3.76 59.69 9.86
C SER A 407 3.92 58.18 9.76
N MET A 408 2.89 57.42 10.13
CA MET A 408 2.83 55.98 9.88
C MET A 408 2.62 55.75 8.38
N THR A 409 3.50 54.98 7.74
CA THR A 409 3.42 54.78 6.29
C THR A 409 2.25 53.84 5.94
N LYS A 410 1.70 53.95 4.72
CA LYS A 410 0.62 53.08 4.22
C LYS A 410 1.01 51.59 4.26
N ASP A 411 2.30 51.29 4.18
CA ASP A 411 2.87 49.95 4.24
C ASP A 411 2.77 49.32 5.64
N ASP A 412 2.92 50.13 6.70
CA ASP A 412 2.80 49.67 8.09
C ASP A 412 1.35 49.36 8.47
N TYR A 413 0.39 50.10 7.90
CA TYR A 413 -1.05 49.83 8.04
C TYR A 413 -1.47 48.53 7.33
N GLU A 414 -0.94 48.26 6.14
CA GLU A 414 -1.23 47.01 5.42
C GLU A 414 -0.60 45.78 6.10
N LYS A 415 0.61 45.91 6.67
CA LYS A 415 1.21 44.85 7.51
C LYS A 415 0.38 44.53 8.75
N PHE A 416 -0.20 45.55 9.39
CA PHE A 416 -1.14 45.37 10.51
C PHE A 416 -2.42 44.64 10.08
N LYS A 417 -3.01 45.04 8.95
CA LYS A 417 -4.22 44.42 8.39
C LYS A 417 -4.00 42.95 8.01
N GLN A 418 -2.83 42.60 7.47
CA GLN A 418 -2.42 41.21 7.21
C GLN A 418 -2.31 40.39 8.50
N LYS A 419 -1.64 40.92 9.54
CA LYS A 419 -1.52 40.22 10.83
C LYS A 419 -2.86 40.00 11.52
N TYR A 420 -3.80 40.96 11.41
CA TYR A 420 -5.15 40.81 11.97
C TYR A 420 -6.01 39.79 11.20
N LYS A 421 -5.92 39.77 9.85
CA LYS A 421 -6.57 38.72 9.04
C LYS A 421 -6.03 37.32 9.36
N ALA A 422 -4.72 37.17 9.53
CA ALA A 422 -4.11 35.91 9.96
C ALA A 422 -4.66 35.44 11.31
N PHE A 423 -4.76 36.34 12.29
CA PHE A 423 -5.31 36.03 13.61
C PHE A 423 -6.79 35.59 13.61
N VAL A 424 -7.64 36.21 12.77
CA VAL A 424 -9.05 35.82 12.62
C VAL A 424 -9.18 34.48 11.90
N SER A 425 -8.34 34.25 10.89
CA SER A 425 -8.22 32.97 10.19
C SER A 425 -7.80 31.84 11.14
N ASP A 426 -6.89 32.11 12.07
CA ASP A 426 -6.43 31.14 13.09
C ASP A 426 -7.53 30.75 14.08
N LYS A 427 -8.43 31.66 14.47
CA LYS A 427 -9.55 31.33 15.37
C LYS A 427 -10.64 30.51 14.67
N GLN A 428 -10.91 30.80 13.39
CA GLN A 428 -11.88 30.07 12.59
C GLN A 428 -11.39 28.63 12.30
N SER A 429 -10.11 28.48 11.94
CA SER A 429 -9.49 27.17 11.68
C SER A 429 -9.44 26.27 12.92
N ILE A 430 -9.18 26.82 14.12
CA ILE A 430 -9.19 26.04 15.38
C ILE A 430 -10.59 25.49 15.69
N THR A 431 -11.65 26.22 15.34
CA THR A 431 -13.03 25.77 15.59
C THR A 431 -13.46 24.69 14.62
N GLU A 432 -13.13 24.84 13.34
CA GLU A 432 -13.35 23.82 12.32
C GLU A 432 -12.57 22.53 12.65
N LEU A 433 -11.31 22.65 13.08
CA LEU A 433 -10.49 21.51 13.52
C LEU A 433 -11.11 20.77 14.73
N GLU A 434 -11.66 21.51 15.70
CA GLU A 434 -12.34 20.90 16.84
C GLU A 434 -13.58 20.11 16.42
N GLU A 435 -14.37 20.63 15.47
CA GLU A 435 -15.53 19.93 14.92
C GLU A 435 -15.14 18.65 14.17
N ILE A 436 -14.07 18.70 13.37
CA ILE A 436 -13.50 17.53 12.70
C ILE A 436 -13.07 16.48 13.72
N ILE A 437 -12.32 16.85 14.75
CA ILE A 437 -11.87 15.92 15.79
C ILE A 437 -13.06 15.27 16.51
N LYS A 438 -14.06 16.07 16.91
CA LYS A 438 -15.27 15.56 17.58
C LYS A 438 -16.03 14.58 16.68
N TYR A 439 -16.17 14.91 15.40
CA TYR A 439 -16.81 14.03 14.43
C TYR A 439 -16.04 12.72 14.27
N ASN A 440 -14.71 12.78 14.12
CA ASN A 440 -13.86 11.60 13.97
C ASN A 440 -13.91 10.70 15.21
N ILE A 441 -13.85 11.27 16.42
CA ILE A 441 -14.01 10.53 17.68
C ILE A 441 -15.37 9.82 17.71
N LEU A 442 -16.45 10.51 17.32
CA LEU A 442 -17.79 9.95 17.29
C LEU A 442 -17.90 8.75 16.34
N GLN A 443 -17.25 8.79 15.17
CA GLN A 443 -17.28 7.67 14.22
C GLN A 443 -16.37 6.51 14.67
N LEU A 444 -15.18 6.80 15.20
CA LEU A 444 -14.29 5.76 15.72
C LEU A 444 -14.90 5.00 16.92
N ASN A 445 -15.65 5.68 17.79
CA ASN A 445 -16.35 5.02 18.90
C ASN A 445 -17.43 4.03 18.41
N LYS A 446 -18.00 4.22 17.22
CA LYS A 446 -19.03 3.30 16.67
C LYS A 446 -18.43 2.00 16.15
N VAL A 447 -17.16 2.03 15.73
CA VAL A 447 -16.45 0.86 15.18
C VAL A 447 -15.57 0.17 16.21
N LEU A 448 -15.45 0.73 17.42
CA LEU A 448 -14.65 0.16 18.49
C LEU A 448 -15.11 -1.27 18.81
N PRO A 449 -14.22 -2.27 18.78
CA PRO A 449 -14.60 -3.63 19.11
C PRO A 449 -14.98 -3.71 20.58
N LYS A 450 -15.96 -4.57 20.88
CA LYS A 450 -16.37 -4.85 22.25
C LYS A 450 -15.18 -5.42 23.02
N ASP A 451 -14.97 -4.94 24.24
CA ASP A 451 -13.91 -5.44 25.11
C ASP A 451 -14.07 -6.97 25.32
N ILE A 452 -12.95 -7.68 25.18
CA ILE A 452 -12.83 -9.10 25.47
C ILE A 452 -12.72 -9.25 26.98
N GLU A 453 -13.60 -10.05 27.57
CA GLU A 453 -13.64 -10.31 28.99
C GLU A 453 -12.47 -11.21 29.42
N ALA A 454 -12.06 -11.13 30.68
CA ALA A 454 -10.97 -11.94 31.23
C ALA A 454 -11.14 -13.46 31.01
N THR A 455 -12.39 -13.94 30.97
CA THR A 455 -12.73 -15.36 30.74
C THR A 455 -12.33 -15.85 29.35
N ASP A 456 -12.30 -14.96 28.37
CA ASP A 456 -12.02 -15.27 26.96
C ASP A 456 -10.54 -15.04 26.61
N ILE A 457 -9.75 -14.54 27.56
CA ILE A 457 -8.30 -14.31 27.38
C ILE A 457 -7.54 -15.58 27.77
N SER A 458 -6.90 -16.21 26.79
CA SER A 458 -6.00 -17.35 27.03
C SER A 458 -4.60 -16.84 27.34
N VAL A 459 -4.06 -17.24 28.49
CA VAL A 459 -2.75 -16.77 28.97
C VAL A 459 -1.81 -17.96 29.18
N LYS A 460 -0.56 -17.79 28.73
CA LYS A 460 0.57 -18.68 29.03
C LYS A 460 1.66 -17.90 29.78
N LEU A 461 2.43 -18.61 30.58
CA LEU A 461 3.59 -18.02 31.25
C LEU A 461 4.63 -17.63 30.20
N GLY A 462 5.20 -16.42 30.30
CA GLY A 462 6.18 -15.90 29.33
C GLY A 462 5.62 -15.03 28.21
N THR A 463 4.31 -14.82 28.16
CA THR A 463 3.68 -13.87 27.24
C THR A 463 4.15 -12.42 27.47
N THR A 464 4.73 -11.80 26.45
CA THR A 464 5.43 -10.49 26.56
C THR A 464 4.58 -9.29 26.92
N TRP A 465 3.26 -9.37 26.76
CA TRP A 465 2.35 -8.28 27.10
C TRP A 465 2.04 -8.18 28.59
N ILE A 466 2.37 -9.21 29.38
CA ILE A 466 2.14 -9.20 30.82
C ILE A 466 3.28 -8.44 31.50
N PRO A 467 2.98 -7.42 32.33
CA PRO A 467 3.99 -6.75 33.13
C PRO A 467 4.80 -7.73 33.99
N THR A 468 6.13 -7.61 33.98
CA THR A 468 7.04 -8.51 34.71
C THR A 468 6.74 -8.61 36.21
N LYS A 469 6.19 -7.54 36.80
CA LYS A 469 5.71 -7.52 38.20
C LYS A 469 4.78 -8.69 38.55
N TYR A 470 3.97 -9.17 37.60
CA TYR A 470 3.05 -10.28 37.84
C TYR A 470 3.73 -11.64 37.75
N TYR A 471 4.83 -11.76 37.02
CA TYR A 471 5.67 -12.96 37.07
C TYR A 471 6.44 -13.05 38.38
N ASP A 472 6.92 -11.92 38.90
CA ASP A 472 7.52 -11.84 40.24
C ASP A 472 6.53 -12.25 41.33
N GLU A 473 5.33 -11.64 41.31
CA GLU A 473 4.27 -11.93 42.27
C GLU A 473 3.85 -13.42 42.20
N PHE A 474 3.66 -13.95 40.98
CA PHE A 474 3.33 -15.37 40.79
C PHE A 474 4.41 -16.30 41.36
N MET A 475 5.69 -16.01 41.07
CA MET A 475 6.82 -16.78 41.58
C MET A 475 6.85 -16.77 43.11
N HIS A 476 6.71 -15.59 43.73
CA HIS A 476 6.78 -15.43 45.17
C HIS A 476 5.62 -16.11 45.92
N GLU A 477 4.41 -16.05 45.38
CA GLU A 477 3.24 -16.70 45.97
C GLU A 477 3.24 -18.21 45.74
N THR A 478 3.64 -18.67 44.55
CA THR A 478 3.55 -20.09 44.17
C THR A 478 4.68 -20.92 44.78
N PHE A 479 5.89 -20.37 44.83
CA PHE A 479 7.06 -21.06 45.39
C PHE A 479 7.32 -20.71 46.86
N ASN A 480 6.48 -19.85 47.46
CA ASN A 480 6.60 -19.37 48.83
C ASN A 480 7.97 -18.72 49.13
N THR A 481 8.47 -17.92 48.20
CA THR A 481 9.82 -17.32 48.25
C THR A 481 9.79 -15.91 48.85
N SER A 482 8.73 -15.58 49.60
CA SER A 482 8.50 -14.27 50.22
C SER A 482 9.64 -13.81 51.17
N ARG A 483 10.51 -14.73 51.61
CA ARG A 483 11.72 -14.42 52.40
C ARG A 483 12.87 -13.85 51.56
N TYR A 484 12.83 -14.00 50.24
CA TYR A 484 13.91 -13.66 49.31
C TYR A 484 13.45 -12.65 48.25
N LYS A 485 13.23 -11.40 48.68
CA LYS A 485 12.81 -10.28 47.79
C LYS A 485 13.81 -9.94 46.67
N ASP A 486 15.04 -10.45 46.75
CA ASP A 486 16.10 -10.21 45.76
C ASP A 486 15.99 -11.13 44.52
N ILE A 487 15.16 -12.17 44.57
CA ILE A 487 14.93 -13.06 43.42
C ILE A 487 13.86 -12.40 42.55
N LYS A 488 14.21 -12.09 41.30
CA LYS A 488 13.33 -11.33 40.39
C LYS A 488 13.44 -11.83 38.96
N VAL A 489 12.35 -11.70 38.23
CA VAL A 489 12.19 -11.98 36.81
C VAL A 489 12.53 -10.70 36.04
N VAL A 490 13.58 -10.77 35.23
CA VAL A 490 14.02 -9.66 34.38
C VAL A 490 13.77 -10.03 32.93
N TYR A 491 13.16 -9.12 32.17
CA TYR A 491 12.98 -9.24 30.73
C TYR A 491 14.07 -8.44 30.01
N SER A 492 14.71 -9.06 29.01
CA SER A 492 15.67 -8.42 28.11
C SER A 492 15.00 -8.12 26.76
N PRO A 493 14.73 -6.84 26.43
CA PRO A 493 14.09 -6.47 25.17
C PRO A 493 14.94 -6.83 23.93
N TYR A 494 16.27 -6.77 24.03
CA TYR A 494 17.19 -7.02 22.92
C TYR A 494 17.20 -8.48 22.48
N THR A 495 17.06 -9.41 23.42
CA THR A 495 17.08 -10.85 23.16
C THR A 495 15.68 -11.47 23.23
N ALA A 496 14.65 -10.69 23.60
CA ALA A 496 13.30 -11.13 23.89
C ALA A 496 13.23 -12.30 24.90
N THR A 497 14.15 -12.34 25.87
CA THR A 497 14.25 -13.43 26.86
C THR A 497 14.01 -12.98 28.29
N TYR A 498 13.44 -13.88 29.08
CA TYR A 498 13.30 -13.74 30.53
C TYR A 498 14.41 -14.49 31.27
N LYS A 499 14.87 -13.91 32.38
CA LYS A 499 15.84 -14.52 33.28
C LYS A 499 15.42 -14.33 34.73
N ILE A 500 15.63 -15.34 35.55
CA ILE A 500 15.44 -15.23 37.00
C ILE A 500 16.79 -14.94 37.65
N GLU A 501 16.94 -13.73 38.19
CA GLU A 501 18.16 -13.31 38.89
C GLU A 501 18.17 -13.84 40.33
N ASN A 502 19.38 -14.04 40.87
CA ASN A 502 19.61 -14.50 42.25
C ASN A 502 18.94 -15.84 42.64
N LYS A 503 18.46 -16.64 41.67
CA LYS A 503 17.83 -17.96 41.89
C LYS A 503 18.69 -18.95 42.68
N SER A 504 20.02 -18.76 42.71
CA SER A 504 20.94 -19.57 43.52
C SER A 504 20.78 -19.37 45.04
N LYS A 505 20.17 -18.26 45.50
CA LYS A 505 19.90 -17.99 46.92
C LYS A 505 18.86 -18.94 47.53
N ASP A 506 17.99 -19.51 46.69
CA ASP A 506 16.93 -20.43 47.11
C ASP A 506 17.08 -21.81 46.44
N LYS A 507 18.32 -22.28 46.32
CA LYS A 507 18.68 -23.53 45.64
C LYS A 507 18.00 -24.77 46.23
N PHE A 508 17.63 -24.74 47.51
CA PHE A 508 17.08 -25.87 48.28
C PHE A 508 15.63 -25.62 48.72
N ASN A 509 14.80 -25.08 47.84
CA ASN A 509 13.37 -24.97 48.09
C ASN A 509 12.68 -26.33 47.90
N ASP A 510 12.86 -27.21 48.88
CA ASP A 510 12.38 -28.60 48.81
C ASP A 510 10.85 -28.66 48.65
N THR A 511 10.11 -27.72 49.24
CA THR A 511 8.65 -27.65 49.11
C THR A 511 8.20 -27.32 47.68
N ALA A 512 8.81 -26.32 47.04
CA ALA A 512 8.48 -25.98 45.65
C ALA A 512 8.99 -27.06 44.67
N ASN A 513 10.18 -27.61 44.90
CA ASN A 513 10.76 -28.64 44.06
C ASN A 513 9.94 -29.94 44.09
N LEU A 514 9.43 -30.36 45.24
CA LEU A 514 8.56 -31.54 45.33
C LEU A 514 7.29 -31.43 44.47
N LYS A 515 6.74 -30.21 44.35
CA LYS A 515 5.48 -29.98 43.64
C LYS A 515 5.68 -29.70 42.15
N PHE A 516 6.64 -28.84 41.80
CA PHE A 516 6.77 -28.26 40.47
C PHE A 516 8.02 -28.68 39.69
N ALA A 517 8.98 -29.37 40.32
CA ALA A 517 10.24 -29.73 39.70
C ALA A 517 10.35 -31.25 39.43
N THR A 518 11.44 -31.68 38.81
CA THR A 518 11.84 -33.09 38.72
C THR A 518 13.10 -33.33 39.54
N LYS A 519 13.57 -34.58 39.62
CA LYS A 519 14.84 -34.89 40.30
C LYS A 519 16.05 -34.21 39.65
N ARG A 520 15.96 -33.88 38.37
CA ARG A 520 17.07 -33.38 37.55
C ARG A 520 16.93 -31.93 37.12
N VAL A 521 15.74 -31.35 37.22
CA VAL A 521 15.46 -29.97 36.80
C VAL A 521 14.78 -29.26 37.96
N ASN A 522 15.39 -28.20 38.48
CA ASN A 522 14.84 -27.45 39.62
C ASN A 522 13.71 -26.49 39.18
N VAL A 523 12.92 -26.02 40.15
CA VAL A 523 11.72 -25.19 39.89
C VAL A 523 12.02 -23.88 39.15
N TYR A 524 13.16 -23.23 39.42
CA TYR A 524 13.54 -21.97 38.77
C TYR A 524 14.02 -22.18 37.33
N GLU A 525 14.74 -23.26 37.08
CA GLU A 525 15.14 -23.68 35.74
C GLU A 525 13.92 -24.04 34.89
N LEU A 526 12.95 -24.76 35.48
CA LEU A 526 11.68 -25.08 34.84
C LEU A 526 10.86 -23.82 34.55
N MET A 527 10.73 -22.89 35.51
CA MET A 527 10.03 -21.62 35.30
C MET A 527 10.71 -20.76 34.24
N GLU A 528 12.03 -20.62 34.27
CA GLU A 528 12.79 -19.84 33.28
C GLU A 528 12.69 -20.44 31.87
N ALA A 529 12.71 -21.77 31.73
CA ALA A 529 12.45 -22.44 30.47
C ALA A 529 11.02 -22.15 29.97
N THR A 530 10.04 -22.22 30.87
CA THR A 530 8.62 -21.94 30.58
C THR A 530 8.38 -20.49 30.15
N LEU A 531 8.97 -19.51 30.85
CA LEU A 531 8.91 -18.09 30.50
C LEU A 531 9.45 -17.81 29.09
N ASN A 532 10.37 -18.64 28.59
CA ASN A 532 10.97 -18.49 27.28
C ASN A 532 10.40 -19.47 26.24
N ALA A 533 9.27 -20.14 26.52
CA ALA A 533 8.67 -21.15 25.65
C ALA A 533 9.67 -22.23 25.14
N ARG A 534 10.64 -22.59 26.00
CA ARG A 534 11.65 -23.61 25.69
C ARG A 534 11.22 -24.95 26.28
N ASP A 535 11.20 -25.98 25.44
CA ASP A 535 11.02 -27.37 25.87
C ASP A 535 12.25 -27.82 26.65
N ILE A 536 12.02 -28.43 27.80
CA ILE A 536 13.09 -28.93 28.66
C ILE A 536 13.55 -30.29 28.15
N LYS A 537 14.79 -30.38 27.67
CA LYS A 537 15.42 -31.62 27.23
C LYS A 537 16.45 -32.07 28.25
N VAL A 538 16.24 -33.26 28.83
CA VAL A 538 17.17 -33.85 29.78
C VAL A 538 18.01 -34.89 29.04
N ASN A 539 19.33 -34.70 28.98
CA ASN A 539 20.23 -35.66 28.35
C ASN A 539 21.05 -36.43 29.39
N ASP A 540 21.29 -37.71 29.13
CA ASP A 540 22.28 -38.53 29.81
C ASP A 540 23.62 -38.46 29.08
N THR A 541 24.71 -38.44 29.84
CA THR A 541 26.06 -38.51 29.27
C THR A 541 26.53 -39.96 29.33
N ILE A 542 26.74 -40.57 28.16
CA ILE A 542 27.34 -41.91 28.05
C ILE A 542 28.78 -41.73 27.60
N THR A 543 29.71 -42.45 28.23
CA THR A 543 31.12 -42.45 27.85
C THR A 543 31.44 -43.79 27.21
N GLU A 544 31.62 -43.80 25.89
CA GLU A 544 32.12 -44.97 25.14
C GLU A 544 33.48 -44.63 24.54
N ASN A 545 34.48 -45.50 24.74
CA ASN A 545 35.83 -45.36 24.19
C ASN A 545 36.50 -43.99 24.43
N GLY A 546 36.30 -43.39 25.61
CA GLY A 546 36.87 -42.09 25.98
C GLY A 546 36.20 -40.87 25.33
N LYS A 547 35.15 -41.06 24.52
CA LYS A 547 34.37 -39.97 23.89
C LYS A 547 33.02 -39.85 24.60
N LYS A 548 32.73 -38.66 25.14
CA LYS A 548 31.44 -38.34 25.78
C LYS A 548 30.41 -38.07 24.69
N SER A 549 29.35 -38.87 24.64
CA SER A 549 28.17 -38.61 23.80
C SER A 549 26.96 -38.30 24.71
N SER A 550 26.14 -37.36 24.27
CA SER A 550 24.93 -36.93 24.99
C SER A 550 23.71 -37.55 24.32
N ILE A 551 22.98 -38.40 25.04
CA ILE A 551 21.78 -39.10 24.55
C ILE A 551 20.56 -38.55 25.29
N LEU A 552 19.47 -38.29 24.57
CA LEU A 552 18.24 -37.76 25.15
C LEU A 552 17.60 -38.79 26.09
N ASN A 553 17.35 -38.39 27.33
CA ASN A 553 16.58 -39.19 28.29
C ASN A 553 15.09 -38.92 28.05
N HIS A 554 14.44 -39.81 27.32
CA HIS A 554 13.02 -39.67 26.98
C HIS A 554 12.12 -39.63 28.22
N GLN A 555 12.39 -40.42 29.26
CA GLN A 555 11.53 -40.50 30.44
C GLN A 555 11.56 -39.20 31.27
N GLU A 556 12.76 -38.71 31.61
CA GLU A 556 12.92 -37.48 32.38
C GLU A 556 12.49 -36.24 31.59
N THR A 557 12.68 -36.25 30.27
CA THR A 557 12.20 -35.19 29.38
C THR A 557 10.66 -35.13 29.39
N THR A 558 9.96 -36.26 29.26
CA THR A 558 8.50 -36.29 29.35
C THR A 558 7.99 -35.80 30.71
N LEU A 559 8.59 -36.23 31.82
CA LEU A 559 8.21 -35.77 33.16
C LEU A 559 8.42 -34.26 33.35
N ALA A 560 9.52 -33.71 32.81
CA ALA A 560 9.76 -32.27 32.85
C ALA A 560 8.72 -31.49 32.05
N MET A 561 8.29 -32.01 30.88
CA MET A 561 7.22 -31.42 30.08
C MET A 561 5.87 -31.44 30.82
N GLU A 562 5.50 -32.54 31.47
CA GLU A 562 4.28 -32.61 32.29
C GLU A 562 4.28 -31.56 33.42
N LYS A 563 5.44 -31.36 34.08
CA LYS A 563 5.58 -30.31 35.11
C LYS A 563 5.49 -28.90 34.54
N GLN A 564 6.01 -28.68 33.32
CA GLN A 564 5.91 -27.43 32.61
C GLN A 564 4.44 -27.10 32.24
N GLU A 565 3.66 -28.09 31.79
CA GLU A 565 2.22 -27.94 31.55
C GLU A 565 1.44 -27.66 32.85
N TYR A 566 1.78 -28.36 33.92
CA TYR A 566 1.18 -28.12 35.24
C TYR A 566 1.45 -26.69 35.73
N LEU A 567 2.68 -26.18 35.57
CA LEU A 567 3.02 -24.81 35.96
C LEU A 567 2.21 -23.77 35.15
N ASN A 568 2.02 -23.99 33.85
CA ASN A 568 1.16 -23.14 33.02
C ASN A 568 -0.31 -23.16 33.49
N THR A 569 -0.80 -24.32 33.91
CA THR A 569 -2.18 -24.46 34.43
C THR A 569 -2.35 -23.67 35.73
N VAL A 570 -1.41 -23.81 36.66
CA VAL A 570 -1.43 -23.06 37.93
C VAL A 570 -1.33 -21.56 37.68
N PHE A 571 -0.50 -21.12 36.73
CA PHE A 571 -0.42 -19.71 36.35
C PHE A 571 -1.74 -19.19 35.78
N LYS A 572 -2.40 -19.97 34.92
CA LYS A 572 -3.70 -19.61 34.32
C LYS A 572 -4.79 -19.41 35.36
N ASP A 573 -4.86 -20.26 36.38
CA ASP A 573 -5.84 -20.13 37.46
C ASP A 573 -5.52 -18.95 38.39
N TRP A 574 -4.23 -18.67 38.56
CA TRP A 574 -3.75 -17.60 39.43
C TRP A 574 -3.93 -16.21 38.82
N ILE A 575 -3.59 -16.03 37.53
CA ILE A 575 -3.44 -14.70 36.91
C ILE A 575 -4.71 -13.84 36.97
N PHE A 576 -5.89 -14.45 36.80
CA PHE A 576 -7.18 -13.75 36.83
C PHE A 576 -7.94 -13.89 38.15
N LYS A 577 -7.35 -14.48 39.19
CA LYS A 577 -8.04 -14.69 40.48
C LYS A 577 -8.29 -13.36 41.21
N ASP A 578 -7.28 -12.50 41.28
CA ASP A 578 -7.38 -11.18 41.87
C ASP A 578 -8.13 -10.20 40.95
N LYS A 579 -9.04 -9.40 41.50
CA LYS A 579 -9.86 -8.47 40.72
C LYS A 579 -9.03 -7.32 40.13
N THR A 580 -8.17 -6.71 40.92
CA THR A 580 -7.38 -5.55 40.49
C THR A 580 -6.44 -5.92 39.35
N ARG A 581 -5.72 -7.04 39.51
CA ARG A 581 -4.85 -7.62 38.48
C ARG A 581 -5.63 -8.01 37.23
N ARG A 582 -6.79 -8.65 37.39
CA ARG A 582 -7.65 -9.02 36.27
C ARG A 582 -8.10 -7.80 35.48
N ASP A 583 -8.62 -6.77 36.13
CA ASP A 583 -9.10 -5.55 35.47
C ASP A 583 -7.94 -4.83 34.73
N GLU A 584 -6.75 -4.76 35.34
CA GLU A 584 -5.55 -4.18 34.71
C GLU A 584 -5.10 -4.98 33.48
N LEU A 585 -4.99 -6.31 33.59
CA LEU A 585 -4.55 -7.18 32.49
C LEU A 585 -5.56 -7.23 31.35
N THR A 586 -6.86 -7.26 31.66
CA THR A 586 -7.93 -7.20 30.66
C THR A 586 -7.87 -5.88 29.91
N LYS A 587 -7.61 -4.76 30.58
CA LYS A 587 -7.41 -3.47 29.94
C LYS A 587 -6.19 -3.48 29.01
N ILE A 588 -5.02 -3.91 29.51
CA ILE A 588 -3.78 -4.01 28.70
C ILE A 588 -4.00 -4.90 27.47
N TYR A 589 -4.67 -6.04 27.64
CA TYR A 589 -4.95 -6.95 26.55
C TYR A 589 -5.84 -6.30 25.48
N ASN A 590 -6.92 -5.63 25.89
CA ASN A 590 -7.81 -4.97 24.95
C ASN A 590 -7.17 -3.77 24.25
N GLU A 591 -6.32 -3.02 24.95
CA GLU A 591 -5.56 -1.91 24.37
C GLU A 591 -4.52 -2.38 23.34
N ASN A 592 -3.85 -3.51 23.60
CA ASN A 592 -2.76 -4.00 22.74
C ASN A 592 -3.25 -4.91 21.59
N PHE A 593 -4.29 -5.72 21.81
CA PHE A 593 -4.70 -6.77 20.87
C PHE A 593 -6.12 -6.59 20.34
N ASN A 594 -7.05 -6.04 21.13
CA ASN A 594 -8.42 -5.77 20.69
C ASN A 594 -8.58 -4.34 20.18
N SER A 595 -7.66 -3.92 19.33
CA SER A 595 -7.58 -2.55 18.81
C SER A 595 -7.75 -2.48 17.29
N VAL A 596 -7.56 -3.58 16.58
CA VAL A 596 -7.57 -3.63 15.12
C VAL A 596 -8.97 -3.93 14.59
N VAL A 597 -9.50 -3.01 13.78
CA VAL A 597 -10.76 -3.18 13.04
C VAL A 597 -10.43 -3.44 11.57
N ASN A 598 -11.05 -4.47 10.99
CA ASN A 598 -10.90 -4.75 9.56
C ASN A 598 -11.56 -3.67 8.71
N ARG A 599 -11.00 -3.42 7.54
CA ARG A 599 -11.58 -2.51 6.54
C ARG A 599 -12.95 -3.05 6.07
N VAL A 600 -13.94 -2.16 6.02
CA VAL A 600 -15.31 -2.50 5.58
C VAL A 600 -15.67 -1.61 4.40
N TYR A 601 -16.00 -2.21 3.27
CA TYR A 601 -16.39 -1.52 2.03
C TYR A 601 -17.91 -1.43 1.94
N ASP A 602 -18.43 -0.26 1.52
CA ASP A 602 -19.87 -0.04 1.33
C ASP A 602 -20.14 0.26 -0.15
N GLY A 603 -20.72 -0.72 -0.85
CA GLY A 603 -20.99 -0.65 -2.29
C GLY A 603 -22.38 -0.11 -2.63
N LYS A 604 -23.17 0.41 -1.68
CA LYS A 604 -24.57 0.81 -1.93
C LYS A 604 -24.73 1.81 -3.07
N ASN A 605 -23.78 2.74 -3.18
CA ASN A 605 -23.79 3.83 -4.16
C ASN A 605 -23.17 3.44 -5.51
N MET A 606 -22.68 2.21 -5.66
CA MET A 606 -22.16 1.74 -6.94
C MET A 606 -23.26 1.68 -7.99
N LYS A 607 -22.94 2.18 -9.18
CA LYS A 607 -23.79 2.12 -10.37
C LYS A 607 -23.22 1.05 -11.29
N PHE A 608 -24.10 0.21 -11.84
CA PHE A 608 -23.73 -0.85 -12.78
C PHE A 608 -24.44 -0.60 -14.12
N PRO A 609 -23.97 0.36 -14.93
CA PRO A 609 -24.59 0.65 -16.22
C PRO A 609 -24.42 -0.55 -17.16
N ASN A 610 -25.34 -0.70 -18.12
CA ASN A 610 -25.43 -1.84 -19.03
C ASN A 610 -25.67 -3.21 -18.38
N MET A 611 -25.75 -3.28 -17.05
CA MET A 611 -26.19 -4.47 -16.34
C MET A 611 -27.69 -4.69 -16.59
N ASN A 612 -28.08 -5.95 -16.74
CA ASN A 612 -29.46 -6.35 -16.88
C ASN A 612 -30.30 -5.82 -15.70
N THR A 613 -31.29 -4.97 -16.00
CA THR A 613 -32.11 -4.28 -15.00
C THR A 613 -33.02 -5.23 -14.20
N GLN A 614 -33.25 -6.45 -14.70
CA GLN A 614 -34.04 -7.47 -14.00
C GLN A 614 -33.23 -8.12 -12.86
N VAL A 615 -31.91 -8.11 -12.95
CA VAL A 615 -31.02 -8.69 -11.93
C VAL A 615 -30.69 -7.64 -10.88
N LYS A 616 -30.98 -7.93 -9.61
CA LYS A 616 -30.65 -7.06 -8.48
C LYS A 616 -29.58 -7.70 -7.60
N LEU A 617 -28.40 -7.09 -7.57
CA LEU A 617 -27.31 -7.48 -6.68
C LEU A 617 -27.67 -7.19 -5.21
N LYS A 618 -27.35 -8.15 -4.33
CA LYS A 618 -27.51 -8.02 -2.87
C LYS A 618 -26.46 -7.07 -2.31
N SER A 619 -26.70 -6.53 -1.09
CA SER A 619 -25.77 -5.58 -0.44
C SER A 619 -24.36 -6.16 -0.34
N HIS A 620 -24.22 -7.39 0.15
CA HIS A 620 -22.90 -8.02 0.33
C HIS A 620 -22.14 -8.20 -1.00
N GLN A 621 -22.86 -8.41 -2.11
CA GLN A 621 -22.24 -8.53 -3.44
C GLN A 621 -21.69 -7.18 -3.88
N LYS A 622 -22.44 -6.09 -3.66
CA LYS A 622 -21.98 -4.73 -3.96
C LYS A 622 -20.77 -4.37 -3.10
N ASP A 623 -20.80 -4.72 -1.81
CA ASP A 623 -19.70 -4.50 -0.87
C ASP A 623 -18.44 -5.26 -1.30
N ALA A 624 -18.59 -6.50 -1.79
CA ALA A 624 -17.50 -7.30 -2.35
C ALA A 624 -16.96 -6.72 -3.66
N ILE A 625 -17.83 -6.27 -4.57
CA ILE A 625 -17.40 -5.63 -5.83
C ILE A 625 -16.63 -4.34 -5.53
N MET A 626 -17.11 -3.52 -4.59
CA MET A 626 -16.39 -2.35 -4.07
C MET A 626 -15.01 -2.80 -3.56
N HIS A 627 -14.96 -3.78 -2.65
CA HIS A 627 -13.69 -4.30 -2.16
C HIS A 627 -12.73 -4.74 -3.29
N ALA A 628 -13.20 -5.43 -4.33
CA ALA A 628 -12.34 -5.87 -5.42
C ALA A 628 -11.92 -4.78 -6.42
N VAL A 629 -12.71 -3.71 -6.52
CA VAL A 629 -12.35 -2.52 -7.31
C VAL A 629 -11.29 -1.69 -6.56
N PHE A 630 -11.42 -1.53 -5.24
CA PHE A 630 -10.61 -0.60 -4.43
C PHE A 630 -9.47 -1.25 -3.63
N GLY A 631 -9.68 -2.47 -3.13
CA GLY A 631 -8.75 -3.18 -2.24
C GLY A 631 -7.63 -3.93 -2.94
N GLY A 632 -7.61 -3.96 -4.28
CA GLY A 632 -6.60 -4.67 -5.06
C GLY A 632 -6.83 -6.17 -5.10
N ASN A 633 -5.80 -6.96 -4.76
CA ASN A 633 -5.88 -8.41 -4.72
C ASN A 633 -6.91 -8.85 -3.68
N THR A 634 -8.05 -9.36 -4.14
CA THR A 634 -9.21 -9.61 -3.29
C THR A 634 -9.66 -11.06 -3.39
N LEU A 635 -9.85 -11.70 -2.23
CA LEU A 635 -10.39 -13.05 -2.13
C LEU A 635 -11.88 -13.00 -1.76
N PHE A 636 -12.75 -13.48 -2.66
CA PHE A 636 -14.18 -13.64 -2.37
C PHE A 636 -14.46 -14.91 -1.56
N ALA A 637 -14.17 -14.87 -0.25
CA ALA A 637 -14.37 -15.99 0.68
C ALA A 637 -15.82 -16.16 1.15
N HIS A 638 -16.80 -16.02 0.24
CA HIS A 638 -18.22 -16.21 0.53
C HIS A 638 -18.63 -17.69 0.43
N CYS A 639 -19.69 -18.07 1.16
CA CYS A 639 -20.26 -19.41 1.11
C CYS A 639 -20.71 -19.82 -0.31
N VAL A 640 -20.86 -21.13 -0.54
CA VAL A 640 -21.37 -21.65 -1.82
C VAL A 640 -22.79 -21.12 -2.06
N GLY A 641 -23.07 -20.64 -3.27
CA GLY A 641 -24.35 -20.04 -3.64
C GLY A 641 -24.53 -18.56 -3.24
N ALA A 642 -23.52 -17.91 -2.65
CA ALA A 642 -23.59 -16.48 -2.32
C ALA A 642 -23.63 -15.53 -3.53
N GLY A 643 -23.38 -16.07 -4.74
CA GLY A 643 -23.34 -15.31 -5.99
C GLY A 643 -21.95 -14.78 -6.37
N LYS A 644 -20.89 -15.54 -6.07
CA LYS A 644 -19.49 -15.18 -6.36
C LYS A 644 -19.22 -14.92 -7.84
N THR A 645 -19.83 -15.69 -8.74
CA THR A 645 -19.66 -15.46 -10.19
C THR A 645 -20.15 -14.08 -10.60
N PHE A 646 -21.31 -13.64 -10.09
CA PHE A 646 -21.83 -12.30 -10.36
C PHE A 646 -20.95 -11.20 -9.75
N GLU A 647 -20.36 -11.45 -8.57
CA GLU A 647 -19.36 -10.54 -7.97
C GLU A 647 -18.14 -10.39 -8.91
N MET A 648 -17.60 -11.49 -9.44
CA MET A 648 -16.48 -11.46 -10.39
C MET A 648 -16.83 -10.73 -11.69
N ILE A 649 -17.96 -11.08 -12.32
CA ILE A 649 -18.41 -10.46 -13.58
C ILE A 649 -18.65 -8.96 -13.41
N ALA A 650 -19.40 -8.57 -12.38
CA ALA A 650 -19.67 -7.15 -12.12
C ALA A 650 -18.39 -6.38 -11.78
N THR A 651 -17.46 -6.99 -11.05
CA THR A 651 -16.14 -6.38 -10.79
C THR A 651 -15.37 -6.15 -12.09
N ALA A 652 -15.33 -7.13 -13.01
CA ALA A 652 -14.63 -7.00 -14.29
C ALA A 652 -15.21 -5.86 -15.13
N MET A 653 -16.53 -5.83 -15.30
CA MET A 653 -17.21 -4.82 -16.10
C MET A 653 -17.10 -3.42 -15.48
N GLU A 654 -17.22 -3.31 -14.16
CA GLU A 654 -17.09 -2.02 -13.48
C GLU A 654 -15.64 -1.52 -13.50
N SER A 655 -14.67 -2.42 -13.36
CA SER A 655 -13.25 -2.08 -13.50
C SER A 655 -12.94 -1.59 -14.91
N LYS A 656 -13.54 -2.20 -15.94
CA LYS A 656 -13.39 -1.75 -17.32
C LYS A 656 -14.03 -0.41 -17.57
N ARG A 657 -15.24 -0.20 -17.06
CA ARG A 657 -15.96 1.06 -17.16
C ARG A 657 -15.19 2.22 -16.51
N LEU A 658 -14.58 1.97 -15.36
CA LEU A 658 -13.78 2.93 -14.62
C LEU A 658 -12.37 3.15 -15.21
N GLY A 659 -12.03 2.50 -16.33
CA GLY A 659 -10.71 2.61 -16.96
C GLY A 659 -9.59 1.95 -16.16
N LEU A 660 -9.91 1.01 -15.26
CA LEU A 660 -8.95 0.32 -14.39
C LEU A 660 -8.36 -0.93 -15.04
N CYS A 661 -9.06 -1.48 -16.02
CA CYS A 661 -8.63 -2.62 -16.84
C CYS A 661 -9.28 -2.54 -18.22
N ASN A 662 -8.72 -3.17 -19.23
CA ASN A 662 -9.29 -3.27 -20.57
C ASN A 662 -9.70 -4.69 -20.92
N LYS A 663 -8.93 -5.69 -20.45
CA LYS A 663 -9.07 -7.08 -20.88
C LYS A 663 -8.96 -8.01 -19.67
N SER A 664 -10.11 -8.47 -19.20
CA SER A 664 -10.20 -9.41 -18.08
C SER A 664 -10.11 -10.86 -18.55
N LEU A 665 -9.38 -11.70 -17.80
CA LEU A 665 -9.32 -13.15 -17.99
C LEU A 665 -9.96 -13.86 -16.79
N PHE A 666 -10.88 -14.77 -17.08
CA PHE A 666 -11.57 -15.62 -16.12
C PHE A 666 -11.04 -17.05 -16.25
N VAL A 667 -10.43 -17.54 -15.19
CA VAL A 667 -9.94 -18.92 -15.07
C VAL A 667 -10.91 -19.67 -14.19
N VAL A 668 -11.62 -20.63 -14.77
CA VAL A 668 -12.67 -21.40 -14.08
C VAL A 668 -12.42 -22.90 -14.20
N PRO A 669 -13.03 -23.76 -13.37
CA PRO A 669 -13.03 -25.20 -13.61
C PRO A 669 -13.47 -25.54 -15.04
N ASN A 670 -12.77 -26.48 -15.69
CA ASN A 670 -12.93 -26.74 -17.14
C ASN A 670 -14.39 -27.01 -17.57
N HIS A 671 -15.16 -27.69 -16.71
CA HIS A 671 -16.52 -28.10 -16.98
C HIS A 671 -17.58 -26.99 -16.81
N ILE A 672 -17.21 -25.83 -16.24
CA ILE A 672 -18.14 -24.71 -16.01
C ILE A 672 -17.91 -23.50 -16.93
N THR A 673 -16.96 -23.55 -17.86
CA THR A 673 -16.65 -22.46 -18.80
C THR A 673 -17.89 -21.90 -19.51
N GLN A 674 -18.72 -22.79 -20.07
CA GLN A 674 -19.98 -22.42 -20.74
C GLN A 674 -21.02 -21.88 -19.77
N GLN A 675 -21.10 -22.42 -18.55
CA GLN A 675 -22.01 -21.92 -17.52
C GLN A 675 -21.64 -20.49 -17.12
N THR A 676 -20.35 -20.22 -16.84
CA THR A 676 -19.85 -18.89 -16.51
C THR A 676 -20.14 -17.89 -17.64
N ALA A 677 -20.00 -18.31 -18.90
CA ALA A 677 -20.34 -17.46 -20.05
C ALA A 677 -21.82 -17.08 -20.10
N ASN A 678 -22.71 -18.05 -19.85
CA ASN A 678 -24.14 -17.78 -19.77
C ASN A 678 -24.49 -16.85 -18.61
N GLU A 679 -23.85 -17.01 -17.44
CA GLU A 679 -23.99 -16.11 -16.30
C GLU A 679 -23.49 -14.70 -16.63
N PHE A 680 -22.39 -14.59 -17.37
CA PHE A 680 -21.85 -13.32 -17.87
C PHE A 680 -22.87 -12.59 -18.75
N LEU A 681 -23.39 -13.26 -19.78
CA LEU A 681 -24.38 -12.68 -20.70
C LEU A 681 -25.74 -12.44 -20.03
N THR A 682 -26.09 -13.21 -18.99
CA THR A 682 -27.29 -12.95 -18.19
C THR A 682 -27.19 -11.62 -17.44
N LEU A 683 -26.00 -11.32 -16.89
CA LEU A 683 -25.75 -10.11 -16.13
C LEU A 683 -25.46 -8.90 -17.04
N TYR A 684 -24.70 -9.10 -18.12
CA TYR A 684 -24.33 -8.09 -19.13
C TYR A 684 -24.59 -8.61 -20.56
N PRO A 685 -25.81 -8.48 -21.09
CA PRO A 685 -26.20 -9.10 -22.36
C PRO A 685 -25.42 -8.63 -23.60
N ASN A 686 -24.88 -7.41 -23.56
CA ASN A 686 -24.18 -6.79 -24.69
C ASN A 686 -22.65 -6.95 -24.61
N SER A 687 -22.12 -7.72 -23.65
CA SER A 687 -20.67 -7.87 -23.49
C SER A 687 -20.06 -8.74 -24.60
N ASN A 688 -18.91 -8.31 -25.14
CA ASN A 688 -18.14 -9.09 -26.11
C ASN A 688 -17.19 -10.05 -25.38
N ILE A 689 -17.57 -11.32 -25.24
CA ILE A 689 -16.79 -12.34 -24.53
C ILE A 689 -16.18 -13.39 -25.47
N LEU A 690 -14.98 -13.88 -25.14
CA LEU A 690 -14.36 -15.02 -25.82
C LEU A 690 -14.33 -16.22 -24.86
N ILE A 691 -14.78 -17.39 -25.32
CA ILE A 691 -14.86 -18.59 -24.50
C ILE A 691 -13.93 -19.66 -25.09
N ALA A 692 -13.11 -20.30 -24.26
CA ALA A 692 -12.31 -21.43 -24.67
C ALA A 692 -13.09 -22.74 -24.62
N GLU A 693 -12.95 -23.55 -25.67
CA GLU A 693 -13.38 -24.95 -25.69
C GLU A 693 -12.17 -25.90 -25.54
N GLU A 694 -12.42 -27.17 -25.21
CA GLU A 694 -11.34 -28.17 -25.11
C GLU A 694 -10.56 -28.35 -26.42
N LYS A 695 -11.26 -28.23 -27.57
CA LYS A 695 -10.67 -28.35 -28.91
C LYS A 695 -9.65 -27.24 -29.19
N ASP A 696 -9.80 -26.07 -28.56
CA ASP A 696 -8.95 -24.92 -28.79
C ASP A 696 -7.56 -25.10 -28.19
N PHE A 697 -7.40 -25.97 -27.18
CA PHE A 697 -6.11 -26.21 -26.50
C PHE A 697 -5.46 -27.54 -26.86
N LYS A 698 -5.87 -28.13 -27.99
CA LYS A 698 -5.07 -29.11 -28.73
C LYS A 698 -3.83 -28.41 -29.32
N LYS A 699 -2.74 -29.16 -29.53
CA LYS A 699 -1.43 -28.58 -29.92
C LYS A 699 -1.51 -27.67 -31.15
N GLU A 700 -2.32 -28.05 -32.14
CA GLU A 700 -2.51 -27.32 -33.40
C GLU A 700 -3.35 -26.04 -33.22
N ASN A 701 -4.42 -26.09 -32.42
CA ASN A 701 -5.39 -24.99 -32.29
C ASN A 701 -5.02 -23.95 -31.23
N ARG A 702 -4.15 -24.30 -30.27
CA ARG A 702 -3.81 -23.42 -29.14
C ARG A 702 -3.27 -22.06 -29.61
N LYS A 703 -2.42 -22.09 -30.63
CA LYS A 703 -1.84 -20.89 -31.23
C LYS A 703 -2.91 -19.99 -31.88
N ILE A 704 -3.96 -20.60 -32.44
CA ILE A 704 -5.07 -19.86 -33.08
C ILE A 704 -5.89 -19.15 -31.99
N PHE A 705 -6.20 -19.87 -30.90
CA PHE A 705 -6.97 -19.29 -29.79
C PHE A 705 -6.22 -18.13 -29.11
N THR A 706 -4.93 -18.30 -28.79
CA THR A 706 -4.14 -17.20 -28.20
C THR A 706 -4.00 -16.02 -29.16
N SER A 707 -3.90 -16.27 -30.47
CA SER A 707 -3.90 -15.21 -31.48
C SER A 707 -5.22 -14.45 -31.52
N LYS A 708 -6.36 -15.15 -31.43
CA LYS A 708 -7.68 -14.51 -31.35
C LYS A 708 -7.79 -13.58 -30.15
N ILE A 709 -7.22 -13.94 -28.98
CA ILE A 709 -7.18 -13.07 -27.80
C ILE A 709 -6.42 -11.77 -28.08
N ALA A 710 -5.29 -11.85 -28.79
CA ALA A 710 -4.44 -10.69 -29.08
C ALA A 710 -5.04 -9.76 -30.16
N THR A 711 -5.71 -10.33 -31.17
CA THR A 711 -6.28 -9.58 -32.31
C THR A 711 -7.75 -9.16 -32.12
N GLY A 712 -8.38 -9.55 -31.02
CA GLY A 712 -9.75 -9.18 -30.67
C GLY A 712 -9.85 -8.20 -29.51
N ASN A 713 -10.86 -7.33 -29.54
CA ASN A 713 -11.20 -6.43 -28.45
C ASN A 713 -12.36 -7.02 -27.64
N TYR A 714 -12.03 -7.82 -26.61
CA TYR A 714 -13.01 -8.48 -25.74
C TYR A 714 -13.16 -7.74 -24.40
N ASP A 715 -14.35 -7.82 -23.82
CA ASP A 715 -14.63 -7.41 -22.44
C ASP A 715 -14.08 -8.42 -21.44
N ALA A 716 -14.25 -9.71 -21.75
CA ALA A 716 -13.69 -10.79 -20.95
C ALA A 716 -13.34 -12.01 -21.81
N ILE A 717 -12.32 -12.75 -21.38
CA ILE A 717 -11.97 -14.06 -21.90
C ILE A 717 -12.21 -15.09 -20.81
N ILE A 718 -12.89 -16.19 -21.11
CA ILE A 718 -13.21 -17.27 -20.17
C ILE A 718 -12.47 -18.53 -20.62
N ILE A 719 -11.61 -19.05 -19.74
CA ILE A 719 -10.81 -20.25 -19.99
C ILE A 719 -10.88 -21.23 -18.82
N GLY A 720 -10.65 -22.50 -19.10
CA GLY A 720 -10.52 -23.51 -18.05
C GLY A 720 -9.12 -23.49 -17.40
N GLN A 721 -9.02 -23.99 -16.17
CA GLN A 721 -7.76 -24.08 -15.42
C GLN A 721 -6.65 -24.81 -16.20
N THR A 722 -6.96 -25.93 -16.85
CA THR A 722 -5.94 -26.69 -17.60
C THR A 722 -5.46 -25.99 -18.86
N GLN A 723 -6.32 -25.13 -19.43
CA GLN A 723 -6.01 -24.30 -20.57
C GLN A 723 -5.10 -23.13 -20.15
N PHE A 724 -5.37 -22.53 -18.99
CA PHE A 724 -4.54 -21.46 -18.43
C PHE A 724 -3.09 -21.87 -18.19
N GLU A 725 -2.86 -23.08 -17.67
CA GLU A 725 -1.51 -23.66 -17.46
C GLU A 725 -0.73 -23.88 -18.76
N LYS A 726 -1.41 -23.97 -19.90
CA LYS A 726 -0.78 -24.15 -21.22
C LYS A 726 -0.35 -22.84 -21.88
N ILE A 727 -0.67 -21.69 -21.28
CA ILE A 727 -0.21 -20.38 -21.73
C ILE A 727 1.11 -20.08 -21.00
N PRO A 728 2.26 -20.12 -21.69
CA PRO A 728 3.56 -19.91 -21.05
C PRO A 728 3.82 -18.41 -20.80
N MET A 729 4.67 -18.13 -19.82
CA MET A 729 5.35 -16.84 -19.67
C MET A 729 6.50 -16.74 -20.68
N SER A 730 7.04 -15.54 -20.92
CA SER A 730 8.25 -15.40 -21.73
C SER A 730 9.45 -16.14 -21.12
N GLU A 731 10.37 -16.60 -21.95
CA GLU A 731 11.56 -17.30 -21.45
C GLU A 731 12.47 -16.35 -20.67
N GLU A 732 12.54 -15.09 -21.10
CA GLU A 732 13.29 -14.02 -20.43
C GLU A 732 12.76 -13.78 -19.01
N TYR A 733 11.44 -13.67 -18.85
CA TYR A 733 10.83 -13.45 -17.54
C TYR A 733 11.02 -14.65 -16.62
N GLN A 734 10.84 -15.87 -17.14
CA GLN A 734 11.06 -17.08 -16.35
C GLN A 734 12.51 -17.20 -15.88
N LYS A 735 13.49 -16.85 -16.73
CA LYS A 735 14.91 -16.82 -16.37
C LYS A 735 15.19 -15.79 -15.27
N ALA A 736 14.75 -14.54 -15.47
CA ALA A 736 14.91 -13.47 -14.49
C ALA A 736 14.26 -13.80 -13.13
N TYR A 737 13.08 -14.44 -13.15
CA TYR A 737 12.40 -14.91 -11.95
C TYR A 737 13.24 -15.92 -11.17
N ILE A 738 13.80 -16.92 -11.85
CA ILE A 738 14.64 -17.94 -11.20
C ILE A 738 15.94 -17.34 -10.68
N GLU A 739 16.57 -16.42 -11.43
CA GLU A 739 17.77 -15.69 -10.99
C GLU A 739 17.53 -14.92 -9.69
N ASN A 740 16.45 -14.15 -9.63
CA ASN A 740 16.08 -13.40 -8.41
C ASN A 740 15.86 -14.34 -7.21
N GLN A 741 15.22 -15.50 -7.41
CA GLN A 741 15.06 -16.49 -6.35
C GLN A 741 16.40 -17.09 -5.88
N ILE A 742 17.35 -17.31 -6.79
CA ILE A 742 18.70 -17.77 -6.46
C ILE A 742 19.45 -16.71 -5.65
N GLU A 743 19.32 -15.44 -6.01
CA GLU A 743 19.91 -14.30 -5.28
C GLU A 743 19.32 -14.21 -3.86
N GLU A 744 18.00 -14.19 -3.71
CA GLU A 744 17.33 -14.15 -2.40
C GLU A 744 17.77 -15.31 -1.47
N ILE A 745 17.86 -16.53 -2.01
CA ILE A 745 18.32 -17.69 -1.23
C ILE A 745 19.80 -17.53 -0.85
N THR A 746 20.62 -16.97 -1.74
CA THR A 746 22.05 -16.78 -1.50
C THR A 746 22.26 -15.79 -0.36
N ASP A 747 21.57 -14.66 -0.36
CA ASP A 747 21.63 -13.64 0.70
C ASP A 747 21.23 -14.23 2.06
N VAL A 748 20.16 -15.03 2.11
CA VAL A 748 19.71 -15.69 3.35
C VAL A 748 20.75 -16.71 3.85
N ILE A 749 21.41 -17.45 2.95
CA ILE A 749 22.48 -18.39 3.33
C ILE A 749 23.68 -17.64 3.92
N GLU A 750 24.06 -16.50 3.32
CA GLU A 750 25.17 -15.67 3.82
C GLU A 750 24.87 -15.14 5.22
N GLU A 751 23.69 -14.57 5.45
CA GLU A 751 23.27 -14.07 6.77
C GLU A 751 23.24 -15.17 7.85
N LEU A 752 22.78 -16.38 7.50
CA LEU A 752 22.75 -17.52 8.43
C LEU A 752 24.16 -18.02 8.78
N ARG A 753 25.12 -17.91 7.86
CA ARG A 753 26.53 -18.28 8.11
C ARG A 753 27.23 -17.28 9.02
N GLU A 754 26.78 -16.03 9.06
CA GLU A 754 27.31 -15.00 9.97
C GLU A 754 26.76 -15.12 11.39
N THR A 755 25.51 -15.60 11.53
CA THR A 755 24.79 -15.65 12.81
C THR A 755 24.85 -17.01 13.51
N GLU A 756 24.93 -18.12 12.76
CA GLU A 756 25.01 -19.48 13.27
C GLU A 756 26.23 -20.26 12.74
N ASN A 757 26.58 -21.39 13.39
CA ASN A 757 27.58 -22.32 12.85
C ASN A 757 27.16 -22.82 11.46
N SER A 758 28.07 -22.79 10.48
CA SER A 758 27.86 -23.11 9.05
C SER A 758 27.31 -24.50 8.73
N ASN A 759 27.11 -25.36 9.73
CA ASN A 759 26.59 -26.73 9.63
C ASN A 759 25.12 -26.86 10.07
N SER A 760 24.39 -25.76 10.27
CA SER A 760 22.98 -25.83 10.66
C SER A 760 22.14 -26.56 9.60
N PHE A 761 21.13 -27.31 10.04
CA PHE A 761 20.25 -28.10 9.17
C PHE A 761 19.53 -27.21 8.14
N SER A 762 19.21 -25.98 8.52
CA SER A 762 18.58 -24.96 7.66
C SER A 762 19.47 -24.55 6.49
N VAL A 763 20.77 -24.34 6.69
CA VAL A 763 21.71 -23.96 5.61
C VAL A 763 21.78 -25.06 4.53
N LYS A 764 21.85 -26.34 4.93
CA LYS A 764 21.88 -27.46 3.98
C LYS A 764 20.60 -27.59 3.16
N GLN A 765 19.45 -27.28 3.75
CA GLN A 765 18.17 -27.29 3.03
C GLN A 765 18.14 -26.19 1.96
N LEU A 766 18.55 -24.96 2.32
CA LEU A 766 18.61 -23.83 1.40
C LEU A 766 19.61 -24.05 0.25
N GLU A 767 20.79 -24.63 0.53
CA GLU A 767 21.76 -25.02 -0.50
C GLU A 767 21.19 -26.05 -1.48
N GLY A 768 20.39 -27.00 -0.99
CA GLY A 768 19.67 -27.97 -1.82
C GLY A 768 18.62 -27.31 -2.72
N MET A 769 17.88 -26.33 -2.21
CA MET A 769 16.91 -25.54 -2.98
C MET A 769 17.60 -24.72 -4.07
N LYS A 770 18.68 -24.00 -3.71
CA LYS A 770 19.50 -23.24 -4.67
C LYS A 770 19.99 -24.11 -5.82
N LYS A 771 20.57 -25.27 -5.52
CA LYS A 771 21.07 -26.20 -6.55
C LYS A 771 19.96 -26.70 -7.48
N LYS A 772 18.74 -26.87 -6.98
CA LYS A 772 17.58 -27.27 -7.79
C LYS A 772 17.16 -26.15 -8.74
N LEU A 773 17.16 -24.90 -8.28
CA LEU A 773 16.86 -23.72 -9.11
C LEU A 773 17.95 -23.50 -10.16
N GLU A 774 19.24 -23.60 -9.80
CA GLU A 774 20.37 -23.54 -10.73
C GLU A 774 20.27 -24.61 -11.83
N ALA A 775 19.94 -25.86 -11.45
CA ALA A 775 19.74 -26.93 -12.42
C ALA A 775 18.53 -26.69 -13.34
N ASN A 776 17.48 -26.03 -12.85
CA ASN A 776 16.34 -25.64 -13.69
C ASN A 776 16.71 -24.50 -14.64
N TYR A 777 17.46 -23.50 -14.15
CA TYR A 777 17.97 -22.39 -14.95
C TYR A 777 18.88 -22.88 -16.08
N GLU A 778 19.85 -23.76 -15.79
CA GLU A 778 20.71 -24.37 -16.81
C GLU A 778 19.91 -25.17 -17.85
N LYS A 779 18.85 -25.87 -17.44
CA LYS A 779 17.96 -26.57 -18.39
C LYS A 779 17.23 -25.60 -19.31
N MET A 780 16.88 -24.39 -18.84
CA MET A 780 16.20 -23.39 -19.64
C MET A 780 17.14 -22.65 -20.58
N LEU A 781 18.40 -22.45 -20.21
CA LEU A 781 19.44 -21.96 -21.13
C LEU A 781 19.72 -22.96 -22.26
N ASN A 782 19.71 -24.25 -21.95
CA ASN A 782 20.01 -25.32 -22.91
C ASN A 782 18.76 -25.86 -23.64
N ALA A 783 17.57 -25.38 -23.29
CA ALA A 783 16.36 -25.75 -24.00
C ALA A 783 16.36 -25.09 -25.38
N LYS A 784 16.17 -25.88 -26.43
CA LYS A 784 15.87 -25.32 -27.75
C LYS A 784 14.60 -24.48 -27.68
N GLU A 785 14.56 -23.38 -28.42
CA GLU A 785 13.37 -22.53 -28.57
C GLU A 785 12.13 -23.41 -28.76
N LYS A 786 11.21 -23.35 -27.79
CA LYS A 786 9.97 -24.11 -27.85
C LYS A 786 9.00 -23.44 -28.82
N ASP A 787 7.95 -24.20 -29.18
CA ASP A 787 6.81 -23.77 -30.00
C ASP A 787 6.50 -22.25 -29.86
N ASP A 788 6.59 -21.48 -30.95
CA ASP A 788 6.20 -20.06 -31.06
C ASP A 788 4.70 -19.91 -30.75
N VAL A 789 4.37 -19.83 -29.46
CA VAL A 789 3.04 -19.57 -28.92
C VAL A 789 3.12 -18.19 -28.31
N LEU A 790 2.15 -17.32 -28.60
CA LEU A 790 2.02 -16.04 -27.90
C LEU A 790 2.07 -16.27 -26.38
N THR A 791 2.98 -15.55 -25.73
CA THR A 791 3.18 -15.66 -24.28
C THR A 791 2.09 -14.89 -23.54
N PHE A 792 1.95 -15.13 -22.24
CA PHE A 792 0.90 -14.51 -21.42
C PHE A 792 0.94 -12.97 -21.47
N GLU A 793 2.14 -12.40 -21.50
CA GLU A 793 2.43 -10.98 -21.65
C GLU A 793 1.83 -10.39 -22.92
N GLN A 794 2.02 -11.10 -24.04
CA GLN A 794 1.58 -10.66 -25.36
C GLN A 794 0.06 -10.71 -25.53
N LEU A 795 -0.67 -11.36 -24.61
CA LEU A 795 -2.13 -11.34 -24.59
C LEU A 795 -2.69 -10.02 -24.04
N ALA A 796 -1.86 -9.23 -23.34
CA ALA A 796 -2.20 -8.00 -22.62
C ALA A 796 -3.42 -8.18 -21.70
N ILE A 797 -3.39 -9.23 -20.89
CA ILE A 797 -4.37 -9.44 -19.82
C ILE A 797 -3.98 -8.57 -18.63
N ASP A 798 -4.83 -7.61 -18.26
CA ASP A 798 -4.56 -6.65 -17.17
C ASP A 798 -5.40 -6.91 -15.92
N LYS A 799 -6.39 -7.81 -15.98
CA LYS A 799 -7.11 -8.27 -14.79
C LYS A 799 -7.42 -9.77 -14.84
N LEU A 800 -7.04 -10.48 -13.78
CA LEU A 800 -7.22 -11.91 -13.65
C LEU A 800 -8.25 -12.25 -12.57
N PHE A 801 -9.21 -13.10 -12.92
CA PHE A 801 -10.22 -13.65 -12.03
C PHE A 801 -10.06 -15.16 -11.99
N VAL A 802 -9.78 -15.73 -10.83
CA VAL A 802 -9.57 -17.18 -10.66
C VAL A 802 -10.65 -17.74 -9.75
N ASP A 803 -11.47 -18.64 -10.30
CA ASP A 803 -12.39 -19.44 -9.51
C ASP A 803 -11.69 -20.70 -8.97
N GLU A 804 -12.15 -21.15 -7.81
CA GLU A 804 -11.51 -22.21 -7.03
C GLU A 804 -10.01 -21.96 -6.75
N ALA A 805 -9.68 -20.74 -6.31
CA ALA A 805 -8.31 -20.31 -6.00
C ALA A 805 -7.56 -21.22 -4.99
N HIS A 806 -8.28 -22.03 -4.22
CA HIS A 806 -7.70 -23.00 -3.30
C HIS A 806 -6.87 -24.09 -3.99
N ASP A 807 -7.08 -24.32 -5.30
CA ASP A 807 -6.27 -25.20 -6.14
C ASP A 807 -4.85 -24.66 -6.42
N TYR A 808 -4.62 -23.36 -6.17
CA TYR A 808 -3.36 -22.66 -6.39
C TYR A 808 -2.61 -22.36 -5.08
N LYS A 809 -2.87 -23.14 -4.02
CA LYS A 809 -2.17 -23.03 -2.74
C LYS A 809 -0.74 -23.61 -2.80
N ASN A 810 0.08 -23.29 -1.79
CA ASN A 810 1.47 -23.74 -1.61
C ASN A 810 2.44 -23.12 -2.61
N LEU A 811 2.60 -21.80 -2.58
CA LEU A 811 3.71 -21.12 -3.27
C LEU A 811 5.03 -21.48 -2.57
N GLU A 812 6.10 -21.70 -3.33
CA GLU A 812 7.44 -21.92 -2.77
C GLU A 812 7.93 -20.64 -2.09
N PHE A 813 8.48 -20.75 -0.88
CA PHE A 813 8.97 -19.61 -0.12
C PHE A 813 10.22 -19.98 0.69
N VAL A 814 11.03 -18.97 1.02
CA VAL A 814 12.28 -19.12 1.77
C VAL A 814 12.05 -18.67 3.21
N THR A 815 12.56 -19.44 4.19
CA THR A 815 12.49 -19.07 5.60
C THR A 815 13.77 -19.46 6.34
N LYS A 816 14.16 -18.63 7.32
CA LYS A 816 15.26 -18.90 8.25
C LYS A 816 14.90 -19.99 9.26
N MET A 817 13.61 -20.21 9.51
CA MET A 817 13.12 -21.20 10.47
C MET A 817 12.89 -22.55 9.77
N GLY A 818 13.72 -23.55 10.07
CA GLY A 818 13.55 -24.92 9.58
C GLY A 818 12.41 -25.67 10.30
N ASN A 819 11.66 -26.50 9.56
CA ASN A 819 10.62 -27.40 10.08
C ASN A 819 9.49 -26.72 10.89
N ILE A 820 8.94 -25.61 10.39
CA ILE A 820 7.71 -25.04 10.97
C ILE A 820 6.55 -26.01 10.72
N ALA A 821 5.94 -26.50 11.80
CA ALA A 821 4.82 -27.44 11.71
C ALA A 821 3.66 -26.85 10.89
N GLY A 822 3.18 -27.60 9.90
CA GLY A 822 2.06 -27.19 9.04
C GLY A 822 2.44 -26.34 7.83
N ILE A 823 3.71 -25.98 7.66
CA ILE A 823 4.18 -25.18 6.52
C ILE A 823 5.23 -25.96 5.73
N ASN A 824 4.92 -26.29 4.46
CA ASN A 824 5.85 -26.97 3.57
C ASN A 824 6.59 -25.93 2.70
N PRO A 825 7.93 -25.82 2.79
CA PRO A 825 8.70 -24.91 1.95
C PRO A 825 8.73 -25.34 0.48
N GLN A 826 8.42 -26.61 0.16
CA GLN A 826 8.30 -27.05 -1.23
C GLN A 826 6.98 -26.60 -1.83
N GLY A 827 7.06 -25.79 -2.89
CA GLY A 827 5.89 -25.25 -3.57
C GLY A 827 5.30 -26.14 -4.67
N SER A 828 4.11 -25.76 -5.13
CA SER A 828 3.39 -26.32 -6.28
C SER A 828 3.71 -25.56 -7.55
N GLN A 829 3.93 -26.28 -8.66
CA GLN A 829 4.16 -25.66 -9.97
C GLN A 829 2.96 -24.80 -10.42
N ARG A 830 1.72 -25.19 -10.09
CA ARG A 830 0.51 -24.40 -10.40
C ARG A 830 0.51 -23.07 -9.65
N ALA A 831 0.91 -23.08 -8.37
CA ALA A 831 0.98 -21.88 -7.55
C ALA A 831 2.07 -20.93 -8.08
N SER A 832 3.24 -21.45 -8.45
CA SER A 832 4.31 -20.66 -9.06
C SER A 832 3.93 -20.08 -10.42
N ASP A 833 3.22 -20.85 -11.27
CA ASP A 833 2.72 -20.36 -12.57
C ASP A 833 1.74 -19.19 -12.41
N LEU A 834 0.76 -19.31 -11.50
CA LEU A 834 -0.17 -18.23 -11.19
C LEU A 834 0.56 -17.01 -10.62
N PHE A 835 1.51 -17.21 -9.70
CA PHE A 835 2.28 -16.12 -9.10
C PHE A 835 3.10 -15.35 -10.14
N MET A 836 3.77 -16.04 -11.06
CA MET A 836 4.51 -15.40 -12.17
C MET A 836 3.58 -14.54 -13.03
N LYS A 837 2.40 -15.06 -13.40
CA LYS A 837 1.39 -14.35 -14.20
C LYS A 837 0.77 -13.15 -13.49
N CYS A 838 0.65 -13.20 -12.16
CA CYS A 838 0.16 -12.08 -11.37
C CYS A 838 1.18 -10.96 -11.17
N ASN A 839 2.48 -11.27 -11.14
CA ASN A 839 3.53 -10.30 -10.81
C ASN A 839 4.09 -9.52 -12.01
N ILE A 840 3.80 -9.95 -13.23
CA ILE A 840 4.43 -9.36 -14.42
C ILE A 840 4.09 -7.88 -14.65
N TRP A 841 2.94 -7.42 -14.15
CA TRP A 841 2.46 -6.04 -14.31
C TRP A 841 2.78 -5.14 -13.12
N ILE A 842 3.57 -5.63 -12.15
CA ILE A 842 3.94 -4.89 -10.93
C ILE A 842 5.30 -4.19 -11.08
N ALA A 843 5.99 -4.38 -12.22
CA ALA A 843 7.29 -3.78 -12.52
C ALA A 843 7.20 -2.32 -12.99
#